data_AF-A0A661P3Y1-F1
#
_entry.id   AF-A0A661P3Y1-F1
#
_cell.length_a   1.000
_cell.length_b   1.000
_cell.length_c   1.000
_cell.angle_alpha   90.00
_cell.angle_beta   90.00
_cell.angle_gamma   90.00
#
_symmetry.space_group_name_H-M   'P 1'
#
loop_
_entity.id
_entity.type
_entity.pdbx_description
1 polymer ?
#
loop_
_entity_poly.entity_id
_entity_poly.type
_entity_poly.pdbx_seq_one_letter_code
_entity_poly.pdbx_strand_id
1 'polypeptide(L)'
;TLQLPGIYRDAEANNKAESRLLRMKNRVRVGWVSTDIGIVYQKGDVVQLRSTYRGADINVLVESVQMISYGRYRVSGLRYDPEHYPSELSLPDGAGVVPVGAILPLSGTVVPSGWAKYTAADGKFIVGAGDTYAVLDTGGSATHAGFSGSVDSDGGHQGSSTYTVINNAFSGSSTLSYYTNKGSDQGAHQHTYSTGTITPDLYRRENILIQKTGGDGSEFPVEAQVFGLPGIAIPDLTRITTAAGRLLQAAAAHANDGLANQFVTMTSGSTSDAHTHHNVLGPFSNREWRVDFSQELHTPTSQGAAHTHDYTLALNRNVKRKTLALYAGTDDYAVAPGMIVLWAGSLGSLPADWSLCLRGDSQVLMADGSEREIKELVERKCTDEVMAFNPETKRLEPRRIVDWFETPVEDQSVWRSVSTRVGSVVRRLWATDNHPVWVEGAGWEPINKQGDIYTSRVATPTLSKIGLDIFKGLLMGDGMISKSGVFGHSQGGVNVDYEHALGDLIGYSVYDHKREEANGWSPAGSVWAKGVISIGQFAPSLSGLFGKRKPGRFSDLGIHGLAFLYMDDGSYTNKNNGESAAFYTYSYDPEKVQGLLKKFGWESYTHKQKLTGKYYVKLTSESSRDFWHKIAPFVPPPMRRKLPERYRDYPYTLTHSDLWDNGGTAVSAAAVRTRASYHESKRCSRRFATKYDIKVEGLSSFVANGTIVHNCDGTGGTEDYTDYFIEIAGTGNEGVAAGDNTVDFSGTGEEVSHTGHNPASPSIEGKKVLSLDHEDTVYHSHNVTDSGSWTPVYFALACIMFNP
;
A
#
# COMPACT_ATOMS: atom_id res chain seq x y z
N THR A 1 -27.94 11.01 4.66
CA THR A 1 -27.42 9.77 4.07
C THR A 1 -28.51 8.72 4.14
N LEU A 2 -28.95 8.18 3.00
CA LEU A 2 -29.98 7.14 2.95
C LEU A 2 -29.24 5.79 2.99
N GLN A 3 -29.31 5.02 4.06
CA GLN A 3 -28.72 3.67 4.07
C GLN A 3 -29.64 2.70 3.33
N LEU A 4 -29.10 2.05 2.30
CA LEU A 4 -29.77 1.00 1.53
C LEU A 4 -28.98 -0.30 1.71
N PRO A 5 -29.34 -1.15 2.69
CA PRO A 5 -28.65 -2.41 2.93
C PRO A 5 -28.64 -3.29 1.69
N GLY A 6 -27.47 -3.82 1.32
CA GLY A 6 -27.30 -4.70 0.16
C GLY A 6 -27.04 -3.99 -1.18
N ILE A 7 -26.89 -2.66 -1.19
CA ILE A 7 -26.48 -1.88 -2.38
C ILE A 7 -25.07 -1.37 -2.18
N TYR A 8 -24.16 -1.75 -3.06
CA TYR A 8 -22.72 -1.45 -2.92
C TYR A 8 -22.17 -0.57 -4.05
N ARG A 9 -23.02 -0.17 -5.01
CA ARG A 9 -22.64 0.62 -6.20
C ARG A 9 -23.55 1.83 -6.40
N ASP A 10 -22.97 2.96 -6.78
CA ASP A 10 -23.72 4.19 -7.07
C ASP A 10 -24.71 4.03 -8.23
N ALA A 11 -24.36 3.24 -9.26
CA ALA A 11 -25.28 2.94 -10.36
C ALA A 11 -26.50 2.13 -9.90
N GLU A 12 -26.31 1.17 -9.00
CA GLU A 12 -27.40 0.39 -8.41
C GLU A 12 -28.26 1.27 -7.47
N ALA A 13 -27.62 2.18 -6.72
CA ALA A 13 -28.29 3.18 -5.91
C ALA A 13 -29.11 4.16 -6.77
N ASN A 14 -28.56 4.60 -7.90
CA ASN A 14 -29.22 5.48 -8.87
C ASN A 14 -30.38 4.78 -9.56
N ASN A 15 -30.23 3.52 -9.98
CA ASN A 15 -31.32 2.73 -10.56
C ASN A 15 -32.44 2.50 -9.55
N LYS A 16 -32.12 2.21 -8.28
CA LYS A 16 -33.16 2.10 -7.23
C LYS A 16 -33.78 3.45 -6.89
N ALA A 17 -33.02 4.54 -6.95
CA ALA A 17 -33.53 5.90 -6.78
C ALA A 17 -34.43 6.33 -7.95
N GLU A 18 -34.08 6.00 -9.19
CA GLU A 18 -34.84 6.26 -10.40
C GLU A 18 -36.10 5.39 -10.43
N SER A 19 -35.99 4.09 -10.14
CA SER A 19 -37.15 3.20 -9.95
C SER A 19 -38.10 3.74 -8.88
N ARG A 20 -37.56 4.28 -7.78
CA ARG A 20 -38.38 4.95 -6.75
C ARG A 20 -38.97 6.25 -7.26
N LEU A 21 -38.23 7.07 -8.00
CA LEU A 21 -38.68 8.34 -8.58
C LEU A 21 -39.80 8.12 -9.61
N LEU A 22 -39.66 7.13 -10.49
CA LEU A 22 -40.66 6.72 -11.48
C LEU A 22 -41.94 6.25 -10.80
N ARG A 23 -41.82 5.40 -9.77
CA ARG A 23 -42.96 5.02 -8.92
C ARG A 23 -43.61 6.20 -8.20
N MET A 24 -42.85 7.24 -7.85
CA MET A 24 -43.38 8.45 -7.20
C MET A 24 -44.03 9.41 -8.20
N LYS A 25 -43.45 9.58 -9.40
CA LYS A 25 -43.99 10.44 -10.47
C LYS A 25 -45.35 9.95 -10.97
N ASN A 26 -45.51 8.63 -11.10
CA ASN A 26 -46.74 7.99 -11.60
C ASN A 26 -47.50 7.25 -10.49
N ARG A 27 -47.45 7.76 -9.26
CA ARG A 27 -48.06 7.08 -8.09
C ARG A 27 -49.58 7.12 -8.15
N VAL A 28 -50.18 6.05 -8.69
CA VAL A 28 -51.61 5.82 -8.62
C VAL A 28 -51.88 4.71 -7.60
N ARG A 29 -52.51 5.06 -6.48
CA ARG A 29 -52.97 4.08 -5.49
C ARG A 29 -54.41 3.69 -5.80
N VAL A 30 -54.66 2.38 -5.83
CA VAL A 30 -55.97 1.81 -6.16
C VAL A 30 -56.41 0.94 -4.99
N GLY A 31 -57.67 1.10 -4.60
CA GLY A 31 -58.32 0.27 -3.60
C GLY A 31 -59.59 -0.33 -4.18
N TRP A 32 -59.81 -1.61 -3.96
CA TRP A 32 -61.04 -2.30 -4.36
C TRP A 32 -61.47 -3.31 -3.30
N VAL A 33 -62.74 -3.73 -3.39
CA VAL A 33 -63.26 -4.83 -2.59
C VAL A 33 -63.34 -6.04 -3.49
N SER A 34 -62.67 -7.10 -3.07
CA SER A 34 -62.70 -8.42 -3.69
C SER A 34 -63.57 -9.35 -2.86
N THR A 35 -64.20 -10.35 -3.50
CA THR A 35 -64.92 -11.44 -2.83
C THR A 35 -63.92 -12.44 -2.25
N ASP A 36 -64.32 -13.69 -2.02
CA ASP A 36 -63.46 -14.75 -1.48
C ASP A 36 -62.10 -14.88 -2.19
N ILE A 37 -62.00 -14.56 -3.48
CA ILE A 37 -60.74 -14.57 -4.24
C ILE A 37 -59.67 -13.63 -3.65
N GLY A 38 -60.08 -12.60 -2.92
CA GLY A 38 -59.17 -11.69 -2.23
C GLY A 38 -58.31 -12.37 -1.16
N ILE A 39 -58.68 -13.55 -0.66
CA ILE A 39 -57.87 -14.33 0.29
C ILE A 39 -56.55 -14.83 -0.32
N VAL A 40 -56.51 -14.98 -1.64
CA VAL A 40 -55.34 -15.54 -2.35
C VAL A 40 -54.23 -14.51 -2.50
N TYR A 41 -54.58 -13.22 -2.52
CA TYR A 41 -53.62 -12.15 -2.72
C TYR A 41 -52.75 -11.95 -1.49
N GLN A 42 -51.44 -11.84 -1.71
CA GLN A 42 -50.45 -11.49 -0.72
C GLN A 42 -49.82 -10.13 -1.02
N LYS A 43 -49.27 -9.50 0.02
CA LYS A 43 -48.49 -8.27 -0.16
C LYS A 43 -47.28 -8.59 -1.04
N GLY A 44 -47.13 -7.86 -2.14
CA GLY A 44 -46.08 -8.07 -3.15
C GLY A 44 -46.58 -8.71 -4.45
N ASP A 45 -47.79 -9.26 -4.48
CA ASP A 45 -48.36 -9.82 -5.72
C ASP A 45 -48.67 -8.72 -6.73
N VAL A 46 -48.49 -9.02 -8.02
CA VAL A 46 -48.95 -8.17 -9.12
C VAL A 46 -50.23 -8.77 -9.69
N VAL A 47 -51.33 -8.03 -9.58
CA VAL A 47 -52.66 -8.47 -10.03
C VAL A 47 -53.18 -7.55 -11.12
N GLN A 48 -53.76 -8.12 -12.17
CA GLN A 48 -54.40 -7.35 -13.24
C GLN A 48 -55.83 -7.00 -12.83
N LEU A 49 -56.10 -5.71 -12.60
CA LEU A 49 -57.43 -5.21 -12.28
C LEU A 49 -58.15 -4.80 -13.57
N ARG A 50 -59.19 -5.55 -13.93
CA ARG A 50 -60.09 -5.23 -15.06
C ARG A 50 -61.44 -4.76 -14.55
N SER A 51 -61.84 -3.54 -14.90
CA SER A 51 -63.17 -2.99 -14.63
C SER A 51 -63.76 -2.39 -15.89
N THR A 52 -64.72 -3.09 -16.48
CA THR A 52 -65.46 -2.65 -17.68
C THR A 52 -66.31 -1.41 -17.43
N TYR A 53 -66.86 -1.25 -16.22
CA TYR A 53 -67.69 -0.10 -15.84
C TYR A 53 -66.89 1.20 -15.64
N ARG A 54 -65.62 1.09 -15.24
CA ARG A 54 -64.73 2.25 -14.98
C ARG A 54 -63.64 2.43 -16.05
N GLY A 55 -63.64 1.61 -17.10
CA GLY A 55 -62.63 1.64 -18.16
C GLY A 55 -61.20 1.40 -17.66
N ALA A 56 -61.02 0.67 -16.56
CA ALA A 56 -59.71 0.43 -15.96
C ALA A 56 -59.20 -0.97 -16.34
N ASP A 57 -58.06 -1.04 -17.02
CA ASP A 57 -57.27 -2.25 -17.23
C ASP A 57 -55.83 -1.95 -16.83
N ILE A 58 -55.48 -2.25 -15.59
CA ILE A 58 -54.20 -1.86 -14.99
C ILE A 58 -53.63 -2.99 -14.16
N ASN A 59 -52.31 -3.14 -14.18
CA ASN A 59 -51.60 -4.00 -13.24
C ASN A 59 -51.43 -3.26 -11.91
N VAL A 60 -51.60 -3.96 -10.79
CA VAL A 60 -51.54 -3.39 -9.45
C VAL A 60 -50.68 -4.27 -8.55
N LEU A 61 -49.65 -3.68 -7.94
CA LEU A 61 -48.83 -4.30 -6.90
C LEU A 61 -49.56 -4.19 -5.55
N VAL A 62 -49.93 -5.33 -4.95
CA VAL A 62 -50.71 -5.40 -3.71
C VAL A 62 -49.89 -4.92 -2.52
N GLU A 63 -50.37 -3.88 -1.83
CA GLU A 63 -49.76 -3.33 -0.61
C GLU A 63 -50.40 -3.92 0.66
N SER A 64 -51.70 -4.20 0.62
CA SER A 64 -52.43 -4.72 1.78
C SER A 64 -53.69 -5.49 1.36
N VAL A 65 -54.01 -6.54 2.11
CA VAL A 65 -55.26 -7.28 2.02
C VAL A 65 -55.87 -7.35 3.41
N GLN A 66 -57.11 -6.90 3.57
CA GLN A 66 -57.82 -6.92 4.86
C GLN A 66 -59.22 -7.48 4.69
N MET A 67 -59.58 -8.51 5.45
CA MET A 67 -60.98 -8.97 5.51
C MET A 67 -61.83 -7.90 6.20
N ILE A 68 -62.90 -7.45 5.54
CA ILE A 68 -63.81 -6.41 6.06
C ILE A 68 -65.17 -6.99 6.49
N SER A 69 -65.55 -8.13 5.92
CA SER A 69 -66.66 -8.97 6.36
C SER A 69 -66.40 -10.40 5.88
N TYR A 70 -67.13 -11.39 6.38
CA TYR A 70 -67.03 -12.75 5.87
C TYR A 70 -67.15 -12.77 4.34
N GLY A 71 -66.13 -13.33 3.69
CA GLY A 71 -66.00 -13.42 2.23
C GLY A 71 -65.81 -12.11 1.46
N ARG A 72 -65.45 -11.00 2.12
CA ARG A 72 -65.08 -9.75 1.46
C ARG A 72 -63.76 -9.20 1.98
N TYR A 73 -62.86 -8.91 1.06
CA TYR A 73 -61.52 -8.41 1.34
C TYR A 73 -61.34 -7.04 0.69
N ARG A 74 -60.93 -6.05 1.47
CA ARG A 74 -60.43 -4.78 0.95
C ARG A 74 -58.97 -4.96 0.58
N VAL A 75 -58.67 -4.82 -0.71
CA VAL A 75 -57.32 -4.87 -1.26
C VAL A 75 -56.91 -3.46 -1.63
N SER A 76 -55.68 -3.09 -1.29
CA SER A 76 -55.10 -1.83 -1.75
C SER A 76 -53.71 -2.09 -2.33
N GLY A 77 -53.37 -1.33 -3.36
CA GLY A 77 -52.10 -1.47 -4.07
C GLY A 77 -51.75 -0.27 -4.91
N LEU A 78 -50.54 -0.28 -5.47
CA LEU A 78 -50.05 0.76 -6.37
C LEU A 78 -50.09 0.24 -7.81
N ARG A 79 -50.37 1.11 -8.78
CA ARG A 79 -50.21 0.75 -10.19
C ARG A 79 -48.80 0.21 -10.43
N TYR A 80 -48.75 -0.99 -10.99
CA TYR A 80 -47.54 -1.65 -11.43
C TYR A 80 -47.33 -1.34 -12.92
N ASP A 81 -46.13 -0.89 -13.26
CA ASP A 81 -45.70 -0.64 -14.63
C ASP A 81 -44.29 -1.24 -14.77
N PRO A 82 -44.01 -2.15 -15.71
CA PRO A 82 -42.68 -2.71 -15.90
C PRO A 82 -41.60 -1.63 -16.11
N GLU A 83 -41.95 -0.51 -16.74
CA GLU A 83 -41.03 0.63 -16.94
C GLU A 83 -40.62 1.31 -15.63
N HIS A 84 -41.34 1.10 -14.52
CA HIS A 84 -40.94 1.58 -13.19
C HIS A 84 -39.80 0.75 -12.57
N TYR A 85 -39.42 -0.35 -13.19
CA TYR A 85 -38.39 -1.29 -12.74
C TYR A 85 -37.41 -1.57 -13.90
N PRO A 86 -36.57 -0.59 -14.29
CA PRO A 86 -35.48 -0.83 -15.25
C PRO A 86 -34.63 -2.03 -14.81
N SER A 87 -34.09 -2.78 -15.77
CA SER A 87 -33.23 -3.94 -15.47
C SER A 87 -32.12 -3.55 -14.50
N GLU A 88 -32.00 -4.27 -13.38
CA GLU A 88 -31.03 -3.93 -12.32
C GLU A 88 -29.57 -4.01 -12.77
N LEU A 89 -29.32 -4.59 -13.96
CA LEU A 89 -28.01 -4.76 -14.57
C LEU A 89 -27.99 -4.03 -15.91
N SER A 90 -27.48 -2.80 -15.93
CA SER A 90 -27.01 -2.16 -17.16
C SER A 90 -25.52 -2.49 -17.33
N LEU A 91 -25.10 -2.81 -18.55
CA LEU A 91 -23.68 -2.85 -18.88
C LEU A 91 -23.06 -1.48 -18.55
N PRO A 92 -21.84 -1.41 -17.98
CA PRO A 92 -21.12 -0.15 -17.87
C PRO A 92 -21.00 0.50 -19.26
N ASP A 93 -21.13 1.82 -19.36
CA ASP A 93 -20.68 2.53 -20.55
C ASP A 93 -19.17 2.21 -20.73
N GLY A 94 -18.78 1.65 -21.88
CA GLY A 94 -17.38 1.26 -22.15
C GLY A 94 -17.02 -0.22 -21.92
N ALA A 95 -17.91 -1.16 -22.29
CA ALA A 95 -17.56 -2.59 -22.33
C ALA A 95 -16.29 -2.83 -23.15
N GLY A 96 -15.34 -3.59 -22.58
CA GLY A 96 -14.04 -3.85 -23.17
C GLY A 96 -14.03 -4.94 -24.22
N VAL A 97 -12.85 -5.17 -24.78
CA VAL A 97 -12.57 -6.31 -25.65
C VAL A 97 -11.63 -7.28 -24.95
N VAL A 98 -11.94 -8.58 -24.99
CA VAL A 98 -11.03 -9.61 -24.49
C VAL A 98 -9.77 -9.62 -25.37
N PRO A 99 -8.57 -9.42 -24.82
CA PRO A 99 -7.38 -9.31 -25.64
C PRO A 99 -6.91 -10.66 -26.17
N VAL A 100 -6.38 -10.67 -27.39
CA VAL A 100 -5.70 -11.86 -27.93
C VAL A 100 -4.50 -12.16 -27.04
N GLY A 101 -4.36 -13.41 -26.63
CA GLY A 101 -3.35 -13.85 -25.66
C GLY A 101 -3.85 -14.00 -24.22
N ALA A 102 -5.07 -13.52 -23.89
CA ALA A 102 -5.69 -13.72 -22.59
C ALA A 102 -5.82 -15.22 -22.26
N ILE A 103 -5.42 -15.61 -21.06
CA ILE A 103 -5.49 -16.98 -20.56
C ILE A 103 -6.51 -17.05 -19.44
N LEU A 104 -7.42 -18.03 -19.52
CA LEU A 104 -8.56 -18.19 -18.61
C LEU A 104 -8.80 -19.66 -18.27
N PRO A 105 -9.33 -19.97 -17.07
CA PRO A 105 -9.87 -21.29 -16.79
C PRO A 105 -11.12 -21.57 -17.63
N LEU A 106 -11.25 -22.80 -18.13
CA LEU A 106 -12.42 -23.28 -18.85
C LEU A 106 -13.47 -23.85 -17.87
N SER A 107 -14.76 -23.59 -18.07
CA SER A 107 -15.83 -24.09 -17.20
C SER A 107 -16.28 -25.52 -17.52
N GLY A 108 -16.17 -25.93 -18.79
CA GLY A 108 -16.55 -27.25 -19.31
C GLY A 108 -15.44 -27.91 -20.13
N THR A 109 -15.77 -28.75 -21.10
CA THR A 109 -14.77 -29.44 -21.95
C THR A 109 -14.68 -28.89 -23.37
N VAL A 110 -15.62 -28.03 -23.76
CA VAL A 110 -15.72 -27.45 -25.10
C VAL A 110 -14.84 -26.20 -25.15
N VAL A 111 -13.93 -26.14 -26.12
CA VAL A 111 -13.10 -24.95 -26.35
C VAL A 111 -13.84 -24.02 -27.32
N PRO A 112 -14.10 -22.75 -26.95
CA PRO A 112 -14.81 -21.81 -27.81
C PRO A 112 -14.06 -21.50 -29.11
N SER A 113 -14.80 -21.07 -30.14
CA SER A 113 -14.19 -20.58 -31.38
C SER A 113 -13.29 -19.37 -31.11
N GLY A 114 -12.11 -19.33 -31.73
CA GLY A 114 -11.12 -18.28 -31.48
C GLY A 114 -10.22 -18.51 -30.26
N TRP A 115 -10.43 -19.60 -29.53
CA TRP A 115 -9.62 -20.02 -28.38
C TRP A 115 -8.94 -21.37 -28.63
N ALA A 116 -7.84 -21.62 -27.92
CA ALA A 116 -7.12 -22.90 -27.91
C ALA A 116 -6.78 -23.31 -26.48
N LYS A 117 -6.58 -24.61 -26.24
CA LYS A 117 -6.09 -25.08 -24.93
C LYS A 117 -4.67 -24.56 -24.66
N TYR A 118 -4.42 -24.09 -23.45
CA TYR A 118 -3.11 -23.64 -23.00
C TYR A 118 -2.46 -24.73 -22.12
N THR A 119 -1.65 -25.59 -22.74
CA THR A 119 -1.13 -26.81 -22.09
C THR A 119 0.25 -26.65 -21.45
N ALA A 120 0.93 -25.51 -21.64
CA ALA A 120 2.28 -25.28 -21.10
C ALA A 120 2.33 -25.36 -19.56
N ALA A 121 1.23 -24.98 -18.90
CA ALA A 121 1.07 -24.99 -17.46
C ALA A 121 0.57 -26.33 -16.89
N ASP A 122 0.19 -27.31 -17.73
CA ASP A 122 -0.43 -28.56 -17.26
C ASP A 122 0.44 -29.26 -16.19
N GLY A 123 -0.22 -29.70 -15.13
CA GLY A 123 0.37 -30.33 -13.95
C GLY A 123 0.98 -29.36 -12.94
N LYS A 124 0.88 -28.05 -13.14
CA LYS A 124 1.56 -27.03 -12.31
C LYS A 124 0.57 -26.05 -11.68
N PHE A 125 0.91 -25.60 -10.48
CA PHE A 125 0.15 -24.56 -9.78
C PHE A 125 0.44 -23.19 -10.39
N ILE A 126 -0.59 -22.35 -10.48
CA ILE A 126 -0.44 -21.02 -11.05
C ILE A 126 0.05 -20.06 -9.98
N VAL A 127 1.16 -19.38 -10.27
CA VAL A 127 1.75 -18.33 -9.44
C VAL A 127 1.77 -17.02 -10.22
N GLY A 128 1.49 -15.91 -9.55
CA GLY A 128 1.63 -14.58 -10.16
C GLY A 128 3.09 -14.27 -10.44
N ALA A 129 3.40 -13.92 -11.68
CA ALA A 129 4.74 -13.50 -12.07
C ALA A 129 5.13 -12.18 -11.37
N GLY A 130 6.39 -12.07 -10.95
CA GLY A 130 6.92 -10.98 -10.13
C GLY A 130 8.45 -10.97 -10.10
N ASP A 131 9.03 -10.45 -9.02
CA ASP A 131 10.48 -10.39 -8.83
C ASP A 131 11.09 -11.78 -8.59
N THR A 132 10.34 -12.67 -7.91
CA THR A 132 10.79 -14.04 -7.64
C THR A 132 10.57 -14.96 -8.83
N TYR A 133 9.40 -14.85 -9.48
CA TYR A 133 9.04 -15.70 -10.61
C TYR A 133 8.84 -14.89 -11.89
N ALA A 134 9.76 -15.01 -12.84
CA ALA A 134 9.61 -14.34 -14.12
C ALA A 134 8.40 -14.89 -14.92
N VAL A 135 7.83 -14.09 -15.83
CA VAL A 135 6.72 -14.54 -16.69
C VAL A 135 7.15 -15.77 -17.51
N LEU A 136 6.32 -16.81 -17.54
CA LEU A 136 6.58 -18.15 -18.12
C LEU A 136 7.61 -19.01 -17.38
N ASP A 137 8.09 -18.57 -16.21
CA ASP A 137 8.99 -19.38 -15.39
C ASP A 137 8.30 -20.64 -14.84
N THR A 138 9.09 -21.68 -14.64
CA THR A 138 8.66 -22.95 -14.07
C THR A 138 9.71 -23.52 -13.13
N GLY A 139 9.27 -24.08 -12.01
CA GLY A 139 10.16 -24.63 -11.00
C GLY A 139 9.37 -25.34 -9.90
N GLY A 140 9.99 -25.44 -8.71
CA GLY A 140 9.42 -26.12 -7.55
C GLY A 140 9.60 -27.65 -7.60
N SER A 141 9.05 -28.34 -6.61
CA SER A 141 9.14 -29.80 -6.49
C SER A 141 7.82 -30.42 -6.05
N ALA A 142 7.46 -31.57 -6.61
CA ALA A 142 6.31 -32.35 -6.17
C ALA A 142 6.54 -33.02 -4.81
N THR A 143 7.80 -33.19 -4.40
CA THR A 143 8.19 -33.84 -3.16
C THR A 143 9.05 -32.91 -2.29
N HIS A 144 8.97 -33.12 -0.99
CA HIS A 144 9.90 -32.60 0.02
C HIS A 144 10.82 -33.73 0.45
N ALA A 145 12.12 -33.46 0.63
CA ALA A 145 13.12 -34.48 0.95
C ALA A 145 12.78 -35.26 2.23
N GLY A 146 11.96 -34.67 3.09
CA GLY A 146 11.58 -35.22 4.38
C GLY A 146 12.27 -34.49 5.51
N PHE A 147 11.99 -34.95 6.72
CA PHE A 147 12.58 -34.46 7.94
C PHE A 147 13.32 -35.61 8.61
N SER A 148 14.43 -35.29 9.27
CA SER A 148 15.18 -36.26 10.06
C SER A 148 15.96 -35.53 11.15
N GLY A 149 15.94 -36.07 12.35
CA GLY A 149 16.59 -35.46 13.49
C GLY A 149 16.56 -36.35 14.70
N SER A 150 16.79 -35.73 15.86
CA SER A 150 16.68 -36.38 17.16
C SER A 150 15.64 -35.66 18.01
N VAL A 151 14.90 -36.40 18.82
CA VAL A 151 13.97 -35.82 19.80
C VAL A 151 14.71 -35.41 21.06
N ASP A 152 14.20 -34.38 21.75
CA ASP A 152 14.74 -33.93 23.03
C ASP A 152 14.68 -35.05 24.08
N SER A 153 15.71 -35.15 24.90
CA SER A 153 15.89 -36.18 25.90
C SER A 153 15.09 -35.95 27.19
N ASP A 154 14.10 -35.05 27.15
CA ASP A 154 13.41 -34.50 28.33
C ASP A 154 12.15 -35.31 28.66
N GLY A 155 12.36 -36.55 29.08
CA GLY A 155 11.32 -37.43 29.63
C GLY A 155 11.62 -37.71 31.09
N GLY A 156 10.93 -37.03 32.02
CA GLY A 156 11.09 -37.32 33.45
C GLY A 156 10.42 -38.64 33.83
N HIS A 157 11.21 -39.62 34.28
CA HIS A 157 10.73 -40.97 34.59
C HIS A 157 9.93 -41.00 35.91
N GLN A 158 8.68 -41.49 35.88
CA GLN A 158 7.86 -41.75 37.08
C GLN A 158 7.83 -43.27 37.34
N GLY A 159 8.53 -43.73 38.37
CA GLY A 159 8.49 -45.13 38.79
C GLY A 159 7.45 -45.37 39.90
N SER A 160 6.78 -46.53 39.88
CA SER A 160 5.88 -46.99 40.95
C SER A 160 6.44 -48.27 41.59
N SER A 161 6.91 -48.19 42.84
CA SER A 161 7.44 -49.34 43.58
C SER A 161 6.41 -49.96 44.54
N THR A 162 6.24 -51.28 44.48
CA THR A 162 5.40 -52.05 45.43
C THR A 162 6.29 -52.86 46.37
N TYR A 163 6.16 -52.68 47.68
CA TYR A 163 7.00 -53.37 48.69
C TYR A 163 6.23 -54.47 49.42
N THR A 164 6.86 -55.65 49.60
CA THR A 164 6.40 -56.71 50.52
C THR A 164 7.52 -57.08 51.50
N VAL A 165 7.24 -57.06 52.80
CA VAL A 165 8.22 -57.33 53.87
C VAL A 165 8.05 -58.76 54.41
N ILE A 166 9.14 -59.52 54.52
CA ILE A 166 9.22 -60.76 55.32
C ILE A 166 10.36 -60.61 56.34
N ASN A 167 10.03 -60.72 57.63
CA ASN A 167 11.00 -60.67 58.74
C ASN A 167 11.73 -62.01 58.89
N ASN A 168 13.06 -61.99 58.95
CA ASN A 168 13.84 -63.03 59.63
C ASN A 168 15.16 -62.48 60.17
N ALA A 169 15.49 -62.86 61.40
CA ALA A 169 16.65 -62.41 62.16
C ALA A 169 17.94 -63.11 61.71
N PHE A 170 19.04 -62.36 61.58
CA PHE A 170 20.38 -62.92 61.39
C PHE A 170 21.39 -62.23 62.32
N SER A 171 22.21 -63.05 62.96
CA SER A 171 23.34 -62.67 63.82
C SER A 171 24.66 -62.81 63.05
N GLY A 172 25.46 -61.76 63.00
CA GLY A 172 26.84 -61.82 62.51
C GLY A 172 27.36 -60.51 61.93
N SER A 173 28.51 -60.07 62.44
CA SER A 173 29.25 -58.88 62.02
C SER A 173 29.71 -58.97 60.56
N SER A 174 29.34 -57.98 59.74
CA SER A 174 29.95 -57.74 58.43
C SER A 174 30.02 -56.24 58.16
N THR A 175 31.19 -55.78 57.73
CA THR A 175 31.49 -54.40 57.34
C THR A 175 30.67 -54.02 56.09
N LEU A 176 29.76 -53.06 56.21
CA LEU A 176 29.01 -52.48 55.10
C LEU A 176 29.78 -51.29 54.52
N SER A 177 30.05 -51.33 53.21
CA SER A 177 30.60 -50.19 52.48
C SER A 177 29.49 -49.18 52.17
N TYR A 178 29.71 -47.91 52.50
CA TYR A 178 28.76 -46.81 52.33
C TYR A 178 28.96 -46.10 50.98
N TYR A 179 27.89 -45.85 50.24
CA TYR A 179 27.88 -44.96 49.07
C TYR A 179 26.95 -43.78 49.36
N THR A 180 27.48 -42.56 49.24
CA THR A 180 26.74 -41.32 49.48
C THR A 180 26.07 -40.79 48.22
N ASN A 181 24.85 -40.30 48.45
CA ASN A 181 23.90 -39.65 47.56
C ASN A 181 24.55 -38.69 46.53
N LYS A 182 24.36 -38.98 45.23
CA LYS A 182 24.49 -38.01 44.15
C LYS A 182 23.30 -38.24 43.22
N GLY A 183 22.30 -37.37 43.31
CA GLY A 183 21.27 -37.09 42.29
C GLY A 183 20.47 -38.27 41.77
N SER A 184 19.14 -38.15 41.75
CA SER A 184 18.34 -38.99 40.86
C SER A 184 18.72 -38.66 39.41
N ASP A 185 19.68 -39.38 38.83
CA ASP A 185 19.94 -39.33 37.39
C ASP A 185 18.75 -40.03 36.71
N GLN A 186 17.68 -39.26 36.46
CA GLN A 186 16.66 -39.63 35.47
C GLN A 186 17.41 -39.70 34.14
N GLY A 187 17.80 -40.90 33.73
CA GLY A 187 18.67 -40.98 32.57
C GLY A 187 17.89 -40.65 31.30
N ALA A 188 18.27 -39.51 30.76
CA ALA A 188 17.79 -38.97 29.52
C ALA A 188 18.38 -39.79 28.36
N HIS A 189 17.53 -40.27 27.43
CA HIS A 189 17.98 -40.92 26.20
C HIS A 189 17.41 -40.20 24.98
N GLN A 190 18.01 -40.46 23.82
CA GLN A 190 17.64 -39.81 22.56
C GLN A 190 17.03 -40.81 21.60
N HIS A 191 15.99 -40.38 20.89
CA HIS A 191 15.48 -41.08 19.72
C HIS A 191 15.87 -40.34 18.45
N THR A 192 16.11 -41.08 17.38
CA THR A 192 16.22 -40.54 16.03
C THR A 192 14.93 -40.78 15.26
N TYR A 193 14.49 -39.83 14.45
CA TYR A 193 13.32 -39.97 13.58
C TYR A 193 13.69 -39.65 12.13
N SER A 194 12.91 -40.22 11.20
CA SER A 194 12.89 -39.80 9.81
C SER A 194 11.50 -40.00 9.23
N THR A 195 11.02 -39.02 8.46
CA THR A 195 9.75 -39.15 7.73
C THR A 195 9.91 -39.82 6.37
N GLY A 196 11.15 -40.01 5.90
CA GLY A 196 11.42 -40.24 4.49
C GLY A 196 10.93 -39.09 3.60
N THR A 197 10.99 -39.27 2.28
CA THR A 197 10.47 -38.30 1.31
C THR A 197 8.96 -38.15 1.46
N ILE A 198 8.51 -36.91 1.58
CA ILE A 198 7.10 -36.54 1.71
C ILE A 198 6.61 -36.02 0.36
N THR A 199 5.38 -36.33 -0.01
CA THR A 199 4.68 -35.72 -1.15
C THR A 199 3.55 -34.85 -0.60
N PRO A 200 3.75 -33.53 -0.42
CA PRO A 200 2.69 -32.68 0.12
C PRO A 200 1.54 -32.54 -0.89
N ASP A 201 0.33 -32.95 -0.49
CA ASP A 201 -0.84 -33.02 -1.36
C ASP A 201 -1.77 -31.83 -1.15
N LEU A 202 -1.54 -30.77 -1.94
CA LEU A 202 -2.24 -29.51 -1.82
C LEU A 202 -3.73 -29.62 -2.19
N TYR A 203 -4.58 -29.03 -1.33
CA TYR A 203 -6.01 -28.87 -1.58
C TYR A 203 -6.22 -27.91 -2.76
N ARG A 204 -6.69 -28.46 -3.88
CA ARG A 204 -6.57 -27.78 -5.18
C ARG A 204 -7.78 -27.95 -6.08
N ARG A 205 -7.86 -27.07 -7.07
CA ARG A 205 -8.78 -27.14 -8.20
C ARG A 205 -7.93 -27.25 -9.46
N GLU A 206 -7.99 -28.42 -10.07
CA GLU A 206 -7.43 -28.71 -11.37
C GLU A 206 -8.39 -28.18 -12.44
N ASN A 207 -7.86 -27.37 -13.35
CA ASN A 207 -8.65 -26.70 -14.36
C ASN A 207 -7.93 -26.66 -15.70
N ILE A 208 -8.65 -26.98 -16.77
CA ILE A 208 -8.14 -26.73 -18.14
C ILE A 208 -8.04 -25.23 -18.35
N LEU A 209 -6.89 -24.76 -18.85
CA LEU A 209 -6.70 -23.38 -19.28
C LEU A 209 -6.91 -23.24 -20.79
N ILE A 210 -7.47 -22.11 -21.21
CA ILE A 210 -7.62 -21.72 -22.60
C ILE A 210 -6.97 -20.37 -22.85
N GLN A 211 -6.45 -20.17 -24.05
CA GLN A 211 -5.86 -18.91 -24.51
C GLN A 211 -6.62 -18.39 -25.73
N LYS A 212 -6.93 -17.10 -25.76
CA LYS A 212 -7.51 -16.45 -26.94
C LYS A 212 -6.46 -16.37 -28.05
N THR A 213 -6.69 -17.05 -29.16
CA THR A 213 -5.75 -17.13 -30.30
C THR A 213 -6.13 -16.23 -31.48
N GLY A 214 -7.39 -15.77 -31.55
CA GLY A 214 -7.88 -14.86 -32.58
C GLY A 214 -9.41 -14.69 -32.55
N GLY A 215 -9.98 -13.87 -33.44
CA GLY A 215 -11.42 -13.70 -33.61
C GLY A 215 -11.97 -12.34 -33.17
N ASP A 216 -13.11 -11.95 -33.76
CA ASP A 216 -13.74 -10.62 -33.64
C ASP A 216 -14.63 -10.46 -32.38
N GLY A 217 -14.74 -11.51 -31.55
CA GLY A 217 -15.57 -11.48 -30.35
C GLY A 217 -15.04 -10.50 -29.30
N SER A 218 -15.86 -9.49 -28.96
CA SER A 218 -15.58 -8.52 -27.90
C SER A 218 -15.83 -9.09 -26.50
N GLU A 219 -16.69 -10.09 -26.39
CA GLU A 219 -17.17 -10.67 -25.13
C GLU A 219 -16.36 -11.92 -24.70
N PHE A 220 -16.50 -12.30 -23.42
CA PHE A 220 -16.05 -13.60 -22.96
C PHE A 220 -17.11 -14.65 -23.33
N PRO A 221 -16.71 -15.79 -23.91
CA PRO A 221 -17.64 -16.87 -24.18
C PRO A 221 -18.14 -17.51 -22.88
N VAL A 222 -19.33 -18.09 -22.88
CA VAL A 222 -19.94 -18.77 -21.71
C VAL A 222 -19.03 -19.83 -21.08
N GLU A 223 -18.20 -20.51 -21.89
CA GLU A 223 -17.28 -21.53 -21.41
C GLU A 223 -16.03 -20.97 -20.72
N ALA A 224 -15.74 -19.67 -20.86
CA ALA A 224 -14.63 -19.03 -20.15
C ALA A 224 -15.03 -18.64 -18.73
N GLN A 225 -14.19 -18.98 -17.76
CA GLN A 225 -14.27 -18.46 -16.40
C GLN A 225 -13.31 -17.28 -16.27
N VAL A 226 -13.67 -16.27 -15.51
CA VAL A 226 -12.87 -15.05 -15.34
C VAL A 226 -12.62 -14.79 -13.87
N PHE A 227 -11.41 -14.30 -13.54
CA PHE A 227 -11.14 -13.82 -12.20
C PHE A 227 -11.65 -12.40 -12.05
N GLY A 228 -11.73 -11.88 -10.83
CA GLY A 228 -12.00 -10.46 -10.68
C GLY A 228 -12.09 -9.98 -9.25
N LEU A 229 -12.31 -8.68 -9.13
CA LEU A 229 -12.58 -8.01 -7.87
C LEU A 229 -13.87 -8.51 -7.21
N PRO A 230 -14.01 -8.39 -5.89
CA PRO A 230 -15.24 -8.75 -5.19
C PRO A 230 -16.44 -7.97 -5.72
N GLY A 231 -17.56 -8.69 -5.89
CA GLY A 231 -18.85 -8.08 -6.19
C GLY A 231 -19.03 -7.61 -7.63
N ILE A 232 -18.27 -8.15 -8.61
CA ILE A 232 -18.62 -8.01 -10.04
C ILE A 232 -20.03 -8.55 -10.28
N ALA A 233 -20.90 -7.69 -10.80
CA ALA A 233 -22.27 -7.99 -11.16
C ALA A 233 -22.55 -7.36 -12.54
N ILE A 234 -22.72 -8.22 -13.54
CA ILE A 234 -23.15 -7.91 -14.91
C ILE A 234 -24.14 -9.01 -15.34
N PRO A 235 -24.94 -8.81 -16.41
CA PRO A 235 -25.75 -9.88 -16.98
C PRO A 235 -24.90 -11.11 -17.27
N ASP A 236 -25.51 -12.28 -17.08
CA ASP A 236 -24.97 -13.58 -17.49
C ASP A 236 -23.65 -14.01 -16.84
N LEU A 237 -23.21 -13.33 -15.77
CA LEU A 237 -22.05 -13.70 -14.98
C LEU A 237 -22.42 -14.06 -13.55
N THR A 238 -21.99 -15.24 -13.10
CA THR A 238 -22.22 -15.73 -11.74
C THR A 238 -20.93 -16.04 -11.02
N ARG A 239 -20.85 -15.69 -9.74
CA ARG A 239 -19.69 -16.02 -8.91
C ARG A 239 -19.64 -17.50 -8.53
N ILE A 240 -18.44 -18.09 -8.59
CA ILE A 240 -18.17 -19.45 -8.14
C ILE A 240 -17.63 -19.44 -6.70
N THR A 241 -18.28 -20.17 -5.80
CA THR A 241 -17.83 -20.38 -4.41
C THR A 241 -17.62 -21.83 -4.05
N THR A 242 -18.03 -22.78 -4.91
CA THR A 242 -17.93 -24.23 -4.67
C THR A 242 -16.50 -24.76 -4.60
N ALA A 243 -15.52 -23.99 -5.10
CA ALA A 243 -14.10 -24.30 -5.01
C ALA A 243 -13.32 -23.33 -4.11
N ALA A 244 -14.01 -22.58 -3.25
CA ALA A 244 -13.35 -21.69 -2.30
C ALA A 244 -12.33 -22.45 -1.42
N GLY A 245 -11.18 -21.83 -1.16
CA GLY A 245 -10.08 -22.40 -0.37
C GLY A 245 -9.17 -23.35 -1.15
N ARG A 246 -9.39 -23.57 -2.45
CA ARG A 246 -8.57 -24.44 -3.30
C ARG A 246 -7.57 -23.63 -4.11
N LEU A 247 -6.32 -24.09 -4.13
CA LEU A 247 -5.28 -23.57 -5.01
C LEU A 247 -5.54 -23.93 -6.47
N LEU A 248 -5.28 -23.01 -7.39
CA LEU A 248 -5.45 -23.22 -8.81
C LEU A 248 -4.29 -24.02 -9.40
N GLN A 249 -4.59 -25.15 -10.04
CA GLN A 249 -3.65 -25.95 -10.81
C GLN A 249 -4.13 -26.07 -12.25
N ALA A 250 -3.26 -25.81 -13.22
CA ALA A 250 -3.56 -26.10 -14.62
C ALA A 250 -3.46 -27.60 -14.88
N ALA A 251 -4.42 -28.16 -15.60
CA ALA A 251 -4.48 -29.59 -15.85
C ALA A 251 -5.20 -29.93 -17.17
N ALA A 252 -4.97 -31.15 -17.67
CA ALA A 252 -5.61 -31.65 -18.87
C ALA A 252 -7.11 -31.99 -18.68
N ALA A 253 -7.58 -32.05 -17.43
CA ALA A 253 -8.96 -32.32 -17.04
C ALA A 253 -9.34 -31.50 -15.80
N HIS A 254 -10.64 -31.34 -15.57
CA HIS A 254 -11.16 -30.64 -14.39
C HIS A 254 -11.32 -31.60 -13.21
N ALA A 255 -10.79 -31.22 -12.05
CA ALA A 255 -11.01 -31.97 -10.81
C ALA A 255 -10.90 -31.06 -9.58
N ASN A 256 -11.66 -31.38 -8.54
CA ASN A 256 -11.42 -30.86 -7.20
C ASN A 256 -10.70 -31.97 -6.42
N ASP A 257 -9.39 -31.84 -6.22
CA ASP A 257 -8.55 -32.90 -5.67
C ASP A 257 -7.68 -32.38 -4.51
N GLY A 258 -6.89 -33.27 -3.93
CA GLY A 258 -5.98 -33.01 -2.83
C GLY A 258 -6.66 -32.96 -1.47
N LEU A 259 -5.83 -32.95 -0.43
CA LEU A 259 -6.28 -33.08 0.95
C LEU A 259 -6.28 -31.73 1.68
N ALA A 260 -7.40 -31.39 2.32
CA ALA A 260 -7.45 -30.23 3.22
C ALA A 260 -6.52 -30.39 4.42
N ASN A 261 -6.43 -31.62 4.96
CA ASN A 261 -5.51 -32.00 6.02
C ASN A 261 -4.73 -33.24 5.57
N GLN A 262 -3.41 -33.23 5.73
CA GLN A 262 -2.54 -34.38 5.48
C GLN A 262 -1.77 -34.69 6.74
N PHE A 263 -1.51 -35.97 6.99
CA PHE A 263 -0.74 -36.43 8.14
C PHE A 263 0.51 -37.17 7.67
N VAL A 264 1.59 -37.02 8.41
CA VAL A 264 2.81 -37.82 8.26
C VAL A 264 2.88 -38.81 9.41
N THR A 265 3.22 -40.06 9.09
CA THR A 265 3.51 -41.08 10.09
C THR A 265 5.00 -41.35 10.13
N MET A 266 5.55 -41.50 11.33
CA MET A 266 6.95 -41.89 11.52
C MET A 266 7.11 -42.70 12.80
N THR A 267 8.16 -43.50 12.83
CA THR A 267 8.58 -44.25 14.02
C THR A 267 9.95 -43.73 14.44
N SER A 268 10.10 -43.38 15.71
CA SER A 268 11.35 -42.92 16.28
C SER A 268 11.95 -44.01 17.18
N GLY A 269 13.17 -44.45 16.90
CA GLY A 269 13.84 -45.51 17.65
C GLY A 269 14.91 -44.97 18.59
N SER A 270 15.02 -45.55 19.79
CA SER A 270 16.14 -45.30 20.69
C SER A 270 17.35 -46.14 20.26
N THR A 271 18.55 -45.54 20.30
CA THR A 271 19.81 -46.23 19.96
C THR A 271 20.58 -46.70 21.19
N SER A 272 20.26 -46.15 22.36
CA SER A 272 20.83 -46.49 23.67
C SER A 272 19.93 -45.96 24.77
N ASP A 273 19.23 -46.84 25.48
CA ASP A 273 18.41 -46.51 26.65
C ASP A 273 19.19 -46.76 27.97
N ALA A 274 20.49 -46.50 27.94
CA ALA A 274 21.38 -46.78 29.06
C ALA A 274 21.17 -45.76 30.19
N HIS A 275 20.21 -46.05 31.05
CA HIS A 275 20.03 -45.33 32.31
C HIS A 275 19.89 -46.28 33.49
N THR A 276 20.26 -45.79 34.67
CA THR A 276 20.23 -46.56 35.92
C THR A 276 19.05 -46.14 36.76
N HIS A 277 18.17 -47.07 37.08
CA HIS A 277 17.17 -46.85 38.11
C HIS A 277 17.77 -47.15 39.50
N HIS A 278 17.28 -46.43 40.49
CA HIS A 278 17.70 -46.58 41.88
C HIS A 278 16.49 -46.87 42.75
N ASN A 279 16.52 -48.00 43.45
CA ASN A 279 15.53 -48.25 44.49
C ASN A 279 15.77 -47.33 45.68
N VAL A 280 14.72 -46.75 46.27
CA VAL A 280 14.80 -46.11 47.59
C VAL A 280 14.43 -47.15 48.63
N LEU A 281 15.38 -47.55 49.48
CA LEU A 281 15.04 -48.31 50.67
C LEU A 281 14.69 -47.31 51.79
N GLY A 282 13.42 -47.28 52.20
CA GLY A 282 12.96 -46.41 53.29
C GLY A 282 13.69 -46.68 54.61
N PRO A 283 13.70 -45.72 55.56
CA PRO A 283 14.47 -45.83 56.80
C PRO A 283 14.03 -47.03 57.63
N PHE A 284 14.96 -47.96 57.88
CA PHE A 284 14.71 -49.12 58.72
C PHE A 284 14.78 -48.73 60.20
N SER A 285 13.69 -48.88 60.95
CA SER A 285 13.76 -48.90 62.43
C SER A 285 13.73 -50.34 62.92
N ASN A 286 14.88 -50.89 63.33
CA ASN A 286 14.90 -52.04 64.24
C ASN A 286 14.97 -51.49 65.68
N ARG A 287 14.24 -52.10 66.61
CA ARG A 287 14.10 -51.58 67.98
C ARG A 287 15.12 -52.14 68.98
N GLU A 288 16.15 -52.88 68.56
CA GLU A 288 17.06 -53.53 69.52
C GLU A 288 18.56 -53.54 69.18
N TRP A 289 19.04 -52.90 68.12
CA TRP A 289 20.48 -52.73 67.92
C TRP A 289 20.81 -51.29 67.55
N ARG A 290 21.73 -50.65 68.31
CA ARG A 290 22.20 -49.27 68.08
C ARG A 290 23.02 -49.17 66.79
N VAL A 291 22.34 -49.13 65.65
CA VAL A 291 22.93 -48.70 64.39
C VAL A 291 21.95 -47.71 63.77
N ASP A 292 22.39 -46.46 63.67
CA ASP A 292 21.67 -45.41 62.96
C ASP A 292 21.75 -45.72 61.45
N PHE A 293 20.61 -46.04 60.86
CA PHE A 293 20.47 -46.26 59.42
C PHE A 293 19.62 -45.15 58.79
N SER A 294 19.93 -43.89 59.08
CA SER A 294 19.36 -42.72 58.37
C SER A 294 19.80 -42.63 56.89
N GLN A 295 20.20 -43.73 56.25
CA GLN A 295 20.75 -43.74 54.90
C GLN A 295 19.95 -44.65 53.99
N GLU A 296 19.37 -44.04 52.95
CA GLU A 296 18.74 -44.71 51.83
C GLU A 296 19.80 -45.47 51.04
N LEU A 297 19.59 -46.77 50.83
CA LEU A 297 20.47 -47.60 50.00
C LEU A 297 19.88 -47.66 48.59
N HIS A 298 20.65 -47.15 47.62
CA HIS A 298 20.31 -47.21 46.20
C HIS A 298 21.17 -48.27 45.51
N THR A 299 20.54 -49.32 44.97
CA THR A 299 21.20 -50.28 44.08
C THR A 299 20.86 -49.93 42.63
N PRO A 300 21.84 -49.82 41.72
CA PRO A 300 21.56 -49.67 40.30
C PRO A 300 20.81 -50.90 39.79
N THR A 301 19.62 -50.72 39.21
CA THR A 301 18.93 -51.76 38.43
C THR A 301 19.18 -51.55 36.93
N SER A 302 18.95 -52.62 36.15
CA SER A 302 19.38 -52.77 34.75
C SER A 302 18.92 -51.65 33.81
N GLN A 303 19.69 -51.46 32.74
CA GLN A 303 19.38 -50.59 31.60
C GLN A 303 18.04 -51.00 30.92
N GLY A 304 17.26 -50.01 30.46
CA GLY A 304 16.08 -50.24 29.63
C GLY A 304 16.44 -50.87 28.28
N ALA A 305 15.48 -51.59 27.68
CA ALA A 305 15.65 -52.17 26.35
C ALA A 305 15.28 -51.14 25.28
N ALA A 306 15.96 -51.18 24.13
CA ALA A 306 15.64 -50.29 23.01
C ALA A 306 14.15 -50.41 22.61
N HIS A 307 13.46 -49.28 22.60
CA HIS A 307 12.06 -49.15 22.19
C HIS A 307 11.85 -48.03 21.17
N THR A 308 10.62 -47.97 20.64
CA THR A 308 10.20 -47.04 19.58
C THR A 308 8.94 -46.27 19.98
N HIS A 309 8.82 -45.03 19.53
CA HIS A 309 7.56 -44.26 19.57
C HIS A 309 7.01 -44.10 18.16
N ASP A 310 5.70 -44.30 18.01
CA ASP A 310 4.99 -44.00 16.79
C ASP A 310 4.35 -42.61 16.86
N TYR A 311 4.29 -41.95 15.71
CA TYR A 311 3.77 -40.59 15.55
C TYR A 311 2.81 -40.55 14.37
N THR A 312 1.70 -39.83 14.54
CA THR A 312 0.82 -39.39 13.46
C THR A 312 0.59 -37.89 13.60
N LEU A 313 1.30 -37.10 12.80
CA LEU A 313 1.37 -35.64 12.97
C LEU A 313 0.77 -34.93 11.76
N ALA A 314 0.04 -33.84 11.99
CA ALA A 314 -0.49 -33.02 10.92
C ALA A 314 0.67 -32.34 10.18
N LEU A 315 0.68 -32.50 8.85
CA LEU A 315 1.64 -31.83 7.97
C LEU A 315 1.05 -30.50 7.53
N ASN A 316 1.58 -29.41 8.07
CA ASN A 316 1.21 -28.06 7.68
C ASN A 316 1.92 -27.70 6.38
N ARG A 317 1.17 -27.19 5.40
CA ARG A 317 1.68 -26.79 4.08
C ARG A 317 1.38 -25.31 3.85
N ASN A 318 2.27 -24.44 4.30
CA ASN A 318 2.08 -22.99 4.30
C ASN A 318 2.49 -22.37 2.97
N VAL A 319 1.87 -22.81 1.87
CA VAL A 319 2.12 -22.22 0.54
C VAL A 319 1.80 -20.73 0.56
N LYS A 320 2.76 -19.91 0.08
CA LYS A 320 2.63 -18.46 -0.07
C LYS A 320 1.61 -18.14 -1.15
N ARG A 321 0.40 -17.80 -0.74
CA ARG A 321 -0.77 -17.71 -1.62
C ARG A 321 -1.61 -16.49 -1.31
N LYS A 322 -2.44 -16.12 -2.27
CA LYS A 322 -3.39 -15.02 -2.14
C LYS A 322 -4.71 -15.39 -2.80
N THR A 323 -5.80 -15.03 -2.15
CA THR A 323 -7.15 -15.42 -2.58
C THR A 323 -7.72 -14.47 -3.63
N LEU A 324 -8.30 -15.01 -4.71
CA LEU A 324 -8.88 -14.26 -5.82
C LEU A 324 -10.26 -14.81 -6.18
N ALA A 325 -11.25 -13.94 -6.45
CA ALA A 325 -12.60 -14.39 -6.79
C ALA A 325 -12.65 -14.94 -8.22
N LEU A 326 -13.46 -15.98 -8.41
CA LEU A 326 -13.69 -16.64 -9.69
C LEU A 326 -15.16 -16.53 -10.10
N TYR A 327 -15.40 -16.26 -11.37
CA TYR A 327 -16.72 -16.09 -11.97
C TYR A 327 -16.87 -16.97 -13.22
N ALA A 328 -18.10 -17.36 -13.55
CA ALA A 328 -18.43 -18.12 -14.75
C ALA A 328 -19.71 -17.61 -15.40
N GLY A 329 -19.76 -17.73 -16.72
CA GLY A 329 -20.92 -17.34 -17.52
C GLY A 329 -22.10 -18.30 -17.39
N THR A 330 -23.31 -17.77 -17.50
CA THR A 330 -24.53 -18.53 -17.83
C THR A 330 -24.91 -18.38 -19.30
N ASP A 331 -24.39 -17.35 -19.97
CA ASP A 331 -24.35 -17.11 -21.43
C ASP A 331 -23.05 -16.34 -21.73
N ASP A 332 -22.80 -15.94 -22.98
CA ASP A 332 -21.70 -15.03 -23.34
C ASP A 332 -21.86 -13.70 -22.56
N TYR A 333 -20.75 -13.15 -22.06
CA TYR A 333 -20.80 -12.00 -21.14
C TYR A 333 -19.75 -10.94 -21.44
N ALA A 334 -20.13 -9.68 -21.24
CA ALA A 334 -19.30 -8.53 -21.55
C ALA A 334 -18.05 -8.42 -20.66
N VAL A 335 -17.01 -7.80 -21.19
CA VAL A 335 -15.83 -7.41 -20.41
C VAL A 335 -16.17 -6.17 -19.58
N ALA A 336 -16.08 -6.29 -18.25
CA ALA A 336 -16.47 -5.26 -17.30
C ALA A 336 -15.33 -4.91 -16.32
N PRO A 337 -15.26 -3.65 -15.85
CA PRO A 337 -14.19 -3.21 -14.95
C PRO A 337 -14.04 -4.13 -13.74
N GLY A 338 -12.80 -4.44 -13.37
CA GLY A 338 -12.46 -5.33 -12.27
C GLY A 338 -12.23 -6.80 -12.68
N MET A 339 -12.50 -7.18 -13.93
CA MET A 339 -12.23 -8.53 -14.43
C MET A 339 -10.74 -8.75 -14.65
N ILE A 340 -10.22 -9.86 -14.15
CA ILE A 340 -8.81 -10.22 -14.18
C ILE A 340 -8.61 -11.45 -15.06
N VAL A 341 -7.59 -11.41 -15.93
CA VAL A 341 -7.19 -12.53 -16.78
C VAL A 341 -5.71 -12.85 -16.55
N LEU A 342 -5.32 -14.09 -16.84
CA LEU A 342 -3.92 -14.49 -16.83
C LEU A 342 -3.26 -14.10 -18.15
N TRP A 343 -1.97 -13.77 -18.11
CA TRP A 343 -1.24 -13.24 -19.24
C TRP A 343 0.17 -13.83 -19.35
N ALA A 344 0.48 -14.36 -20.53
CA ALA A 344 1.76 -14.96 -20.88
C ALA A 344 2.70 -13.98 -21.61
N GLY A 345 2.21 -12.80 -22.00
CA GLY A 345 3.01 -11.77 -22.68
C GLY A 345 3.78 -10.88 -21.70
N SER A 346 4.63 -10.01 -22.24
CA SER A 346 5.33 -9.00 -21.44
C SER A 346 4.33 -7.98 -20.88
N LEU A 347 4.58 -7.49 -19.66
CA LEU A 347 3.86 -6.34 -19.07
C LEU A 347 4.07 -5.05 -19.89
N GLY A 348 5.08 -4.99 -20.76
CA GLY A 348 5.30 -3.88 -21.71
C GLY A 348 4.47 -3.97 -23.00
N SER A 349 3.73 -5.06 -23.22
CA SER A 349 2.90 -5.29 -24.41
C SER A 349 1.42 -5.47 -24.05
N LEU A 350 0.96 -4.77 -23.01
CA LEU A 350 -0.41 -4.85 -22.56
C LEU A 350 -1.37 -4.19 -23.56
N PRO A 351 -2.57 -4.75 -23.76
CA PRO A 351 -3.62 -4.13 -24.57
C PRO A 351 -4.01 -2.73 -24.08
N ALA A 352 -4.48 -1.88 -25.00
CA ALA A 352 -4.71 -0.45 -24.75
C ALA A 352 -5.68 -0.15 -23.59
N ASP A 353 -6.71 -0.99 -23.41
CA ASP A 353 -7.76 -0.84 -22.38
C ASP A 353 -7.46 -1.61 -21.08
N TRP A 354 -6.27 -2.24 -21.02
CA TRP A 354 -5.79 -3.03 -19.88
C TRP A 354 -4.54 -2.37 -19.26
N SER A 355 -4.29 -1.09 -19.58
CA SER A 355 -3.17 -0.27 -19.08
C SER A 355 -3.56 1.21 -18.89
N LEU A 356 -3.41 1.73 -17.66
CA LEU A 356 -3.64 3.15 -17.31
C LEU A 356 -2.28 3.86 -17.22
N CYS A 357 -2.14 5.07 -17.76
CA CYS A 357 -0.89 5.83 -17.68
C CYS A 357 -1.11 7.34 -17.88
N LEU A 358 -0.09 8.13 -17.59
CA LEU A 358 -0.05 9.58 -17.78
C LEU A 358 0.51 10.00 -19.15
N ARG A 359 0.23 11.24 -19.54
CA ARG A 359 0.87 11.90 -20.68
C ARG A 359 2.29 12.33 -20.31
N GLY A 360 3.24 12.22 -21.23
CA GLY A 360 4.67 12.44 -20.95
C GLY A 360 5.05 13.83 -20.39
N ASP A 361 4.26 14.87 -20.66
CA ASP A 361 4.49 16.24 -20.14
C ASP A 361 3.86 16.48 -18.76
N SER A 362 3.33 15.43 -18.11
CA SER A 362 2.87 15.50 -16.73
C SER A 362 4.06 15.79 -15.81
N GLN A 363 3.92 16.84 -15.01
CA GLN A 363 4.87 17.36 -14.03
C GLN A 363 4.71 16.61 -12.72
N VAL A 364 5.66 15.73 -12.40
CA VAL A 364 5.76 14.99 -11.14
C VAL A 364 6.39 15.87 -10.08
N LEU A 365 5.80 15.92 -8.89
CA LEU A 365 6.35 16.65 -7.76
C LEU A 365 7.46 15.83 -7.09
N MET A 366 8.66 16.39 -7.11
CA MET A 366 9.86 15.82 -6.49
C MET A 366 9.89 16.13 -4.98
N ALA A 367 10.65 15.35 -4.20
CA ALA A 367 10.79 15.53 -2.75
C ALA A 367 11.44 16.87 -2.34
N ASP A 368 12.25 17.45 -3.21
CA ASP A 368 12.86 18.77 -3.01
C ASP A 368 11.89 19.94 -3.28
N GLY A 369 10.67 19.64 -3.75
CA GLY A 369 9.65 20.64 -4.09
C GLY A 369 9.70 21.12 -5.55
N SER A 370 10.68 20.68 -6.33
CA SER A 370 10.74 20.90 -7.77
C SER A 370 9.71 20.04 -8.52
N GLU A 371 9.45 20.38 -9.78
CA GLU A 371 8.60 19.60 -10.67
C GLU A 371 9.41 19.14 -11.89
N ARG A 372 9.24 17.88 -12.30
CA ARG A 372 9.93 17.29 -13.47
C ARG A 372 8.95 16.55 -14.36
N GLU A 373 9.18 16.53 -15.67
CA GLU A 373 8.35 15.78 -16.61
C GLU A 373 8.48 14.27 -16.37
N ILE A 374 7.35 13.55 -16.30
CA ILE A 374 7.34 12.10 -16.11
C ILE A 374 8.08 11.38 -17.23
N LYS A 375 7.99 11.91 -18.45
CA LYS A 375 8.78 11.42 -19.59
C LYS A 375 10.28 11.44 -19.30
N GLU A 376 10.78 12.54 -18.71
CA GLU A 376 12.19 12.65 -18.37
C GLU A 376 12.57 11.61 -17.31
N LEU A 377 11.75 11.46 -16.26
CA LEU A 377 11.98 10.50 -15.19
C LEU A 377 12.05 9.06 -15.73
N VAL A 378 11.14 8.71 -16.65
CA VAL A 378 11.05 7.39 -17.27
C VAL A 378 12.19 7.12 -18.26
N GLU A 379 12.40 8.00 -19.23
CA GLU A 379 13.42 7.80 -20.27
C GLU A 379 14.84 7.77 -19.70
N ARG A 380 15.09 8.51 -18.61
CA ARG A 380 16.39 8.55 -17.94
C ARG A 380 16.52 7.57 -16.79
N LYS A 381 15.45 6.82 -16.48
CA LYS A 381 15.39 5.88 -15.34
C LYS A 381 15.85 6.55 -14.03
N CYS A 382 15.35 7.74 -13.76
CA CYS A 382 15.70 8.51 -12.56
C CYS A 382 15.19 7.82 -11.29
N THR A 383 16.05 7.63 -10.30
CA THR A 383 15.75 6.97 -9.01
C THR A 383 15.56 7.96 -7.85
N ASP A 384 15.36 9.23 -8.19
CA ASP A 384 15.19 10.33 -7.24
C ASP A 384 13.90 10.15 -6.41
N GLU A 385 13.80 10.87 -5.29
CA GLU A 385 12.61 10.84 -4.44
C GLU A 385 11.51 11.76 -4.97
N VAL A 386 10.29 11.24 -5.02
CA VAL A 386 9.07 11.97 -5.37
C VAL A 386 8.11 12.01 -4.19
N MET A 387 7.17 12.95 -4.20
CA MET A 387 6.13 12.99 -3.18
C MET A 387 5.06 11.94 -3.49
N ALA A 388 4.93 10.94 -2.62
CA ALA A 388 3.93 9.88 -2.69
C ALA A 388 2.85 10.07 -1.62
N PHE A 389 1.61 9.68 -1.88
CA PHE A 389 0.50 9.82 -0.93
C PHE A 389 0.26 8.50 -0.17
N ASN A 390 0.23 8.59 1.15
CA ASN A 390 -0.12 7.49 2.02
C ASN A 390 -1.60 7.62 2.43
N PRO A 391 -2.51 6.73 1.96
CA PRO A 391 -3.93 6.82 2.26
C PRO A 391 -4.27 6.56 3.73
N GLU A 392 -3.44 5.82 4.47
CA GLU A 392 -3.64 5.52 5.89
C GLU A 392 -3.34 6.75 6.75
N THR A 393 -2.17 7.36 6.53
CA THR A 393 -1.72 8.53 7.31
C THR A 393 -2.33 9.84 6.78
N LYS A 394 -2.89 9.80 5.57
CA LYS A 394 -3.38 10.95 4.79
C LYS A 394 -2.32 12.04 4.62
N ARG A 395 -1.07 11.63 4.48
CA ARG A 395 0.11 12.50 4.33
C ARG A 395 0.86 12.17 3.06
N LEU A 396 1.67 13.14 2.64
CA LEU A 396 2.64 12.95 1.58
C LEU A 396 3.99 12.63 2.18
N GLU A 397 4.64 11.65 1.60
CA GLU A 397 5.89 11.10 2.07
C GLU A 397 6.85 11.03 0.88
N PRO A 398 8.11 11.50 1.01
CA PRO A 398 9.14 11.26 0.02
C PRO A 398 9.35 9.76 -0.19
N ARG A 399 9.29 9.29 -1.43
CA ARG A 399 9.57 7.90 -1.82
C ARG A 399 10.42 7.84 -3.07
N ARG A 400 11.37 6.91 -3.11
CA ARG A 400 12.24 6.69 -4.28
C ARG A 400 11.43 6.08 -5.42
N ILE A 401 11.75 6.49 -6.65
CA ILE A 401 11.27 5.79 -7.85
C ILE A 401 12.02 4.46 -8.00
N VAL A 402 11.29 3.37 -8.17
CA VAL A 402 11.81 2.00 -8.25
C VAL A 402 11.55 1.32 -9.61
N ASP A 403 10.60 1.81 -10.40
CA ASP A 403 10.33 1.28 -11.74
C ASP A 403 9.73 2.34 -12.69
N TRP A 404 9.80 2.12 -14.00
CA TRP A 404 9.42 3.09 -15.03
C TRP A 404 8.80 2.44 -16.26
N PHE A 405 7.62 2.93 -16.65
CA PHE A 405 6.79 2.35 -17.70
C PHE A 405 6.64 3.31 -18.88
N GLU A 406 6.80 2.79 -20.10
CA GLU A 406 6.52 3.50 -21.34
C GLU A 406 5.74 2.60 -22.31
N THR A 407 4.61 3.09 -22.84
CA THR A 407 3.75 2.32 -23.75
C THR A 407 3.31 3.19 -24.93
N PRO A 408 3.46 2.75 -26.19
CA PRO A 408 2.97 3.52 -27.33
C PRO A 408 1.43 3.64 -27.33
N VAL A 409 0.91 4.73 -27.89
CA VAL A 409 -0.52 5.03 -28.01
C VAL A 409 -0.92 5.04 -29.48
N GLU A 410 -1.76 4.10 -29.87
CA GLU A 410 -2.28 3.99 -31.25
C GLU A 410 -3.50 4.92 -31.48
N ASP A 411 -4.41 5.02 -30.51
CA ASP A 411 -5.56 5.92 -30.54
C ASP A 411 -5.41 7.09 -29.56
N GLN A 412 -5.45 8.32 -30.06
CA GLN A 412 -5.34 9.53 -29.23
C GLN A 412 -6.66 9.93 -28.54
N SER A 413 -7.77 9.24 -28.80
CA SER A 413 -9.06 9.47 -28.13
C SER A 413 -9.05 9.09 -26.64
N VAL A 414 -8.04 8.33 -26.20
CA VAL A 414 -7.86 7.82 -24.82
C VAL A 414 -7.62 8.91 -23.77
N TRP A 415 -7.20 10.11 -24.19
CA TRP A 415 -6.79 11.15 -23.25
C TRP A 415 -8.01 11.88 -22.64
N ARG A 416 -8.02 12.01 -21.32
CA ARG A 416 -8.91 12.89 -20.55
C ARG A 416 -8.09 13.89 -19.75
N SER A 417 -8.75 14.95 -19.31
CA SER A 417 -8.10 15.96 -18.49
C SER A 417 -8.95 16.41 -17.31
N VAL A 418 -8.34 16.45 -16.13
CA VAL A 418 -8.89 17.16 -14.97
C VAL A 418 -8.14 18.47 -14.80
N SER A 419 -8.87 19.56 -14.55
CA SER A 419 -8.30 20.89 -14.37
C SER A 419 -8.50 21.35 -12.94
N THR A 420 -7.44 21.34 -12.16
CA THR A 420 -7.44 21.75 -10.76
C THR A 420 -7.19 23.26 -10.67
N ARG A 421 -7.90 23.96 -9.77
CA ARG A 421 -7.72 25.41 -9.58
C ARG A 421 -7.22 25.69 -8.18
N VAL A 422 -6.03 26.28 -8.10
CA VAL A 422 -5.43 26.77 -6.85
C VAL A 422 -5.27 28.29 -6.97
N GLY A 423 -6.13 29.04 -6.28
CA GLY A 423 -6.20 30.50 -6.44
C GLY A 423 -6.51 30.90 -7.88
N SER A 424 -5.62 31.68 -8.51
CA SER A 424 -5.70 32.08 -9.93
C SER A 424 -5.05 31.10 -10.90
N VAL A 425 -4.34 30.07 -10.42
CA VAL A 425 -3.62 29.09 -11.27
C VAL A 425 -4.54 27.90 -11.56
N VAL A 426 -4.59 27.51 -12.84
CA VAL A 426 -5.27 26.29 -13.29
C VAL A 426 -4.19 25.31 -13.71
N ARG A 427 -4.06 24.18 -13.00
CA ARG A 427 -3.22 23.06 -13.42
C ARG A 427 -4.09 22.04 -14.12
N ARG A 428 -3.57 21.42 -15.17
CA ARG A 428 -4.32 20.41 -15.93
C ARG A 428 -3.50 19.13 -15.98
N LEU A 429 -4.03 18.07 -15.42
CA LEU A 429 -3.48 16.72 -15.58
C LEU A 429 -4.12 16.10 -16.81
N TRP A 430 -3.30 15.44 -17.63
CA TRP A 430 -3.75 14.62 -18.76
C TRP A 430 -3.38 13.16 -18.48
N ALA A 431 -4.39 12.31 -18.49
CA ALA A 431 -4.23 10.88 -18.26
C ALA A 431 -5.18 10.08 -19.14
N THR A 432 -5.03 8.76 -19.18
CA THR A 432 -6.02 7.89 -19.81
C THR A 432 -7.39 8.06 -19.15
N ASP A 433 -8.45 7.72 -19.89
CA ASP A 433 -9.88 7.78 -19.54
C ASP A 433 -10.20 7.56 -18.04
N ASN A 434 -9.53 6.57 -17.50
CA ASN A 434 -9.80 5.83 -16.28
C ASN A 434 -8.77 6.00 -15.20
N HIS A 435 -7.77 6.84 -15.44
CA HIS A 435 -6.64 6.95 -14.56
C HIS A 435 -7.10 7.37 -13.15
N PRO A 436 -6.82 6.57 -12.09
CA PRO A 436 -7.36 6.83 -10.77
C PRO A 436 -6.70 8.06 -10.18
N VAL A 437 -7.53 8.96 -9.69
CA VAL A 437 -7.15 10.18 -8.98
C VAL A 437 -7.77 10.17 -7.59
N TRP A 438 -7.03 10.65 -6.60
CA TRP A 438 -7.54 10.67 -5.23
C TRP A 438 -8.54 11.81 -5.02
N VAL A 439 -9.69 11.48 -4.45
CA VAL A 439 -10.79 12.39 -4.10
C VAL A 439 -11.08 12.28 -2.60
N GLU A 440 -10.88 13.35 -1.85
CA GLU A 440 -11.11 13.39 -0.40
C GLU A 440 -12.59 13.11 -0.08
N GLY A 441 -12.81 12.09 0.74
CA GLY A 441 -14.15 11.63 1.12
C GLY A 441 -14.71 10.52 0.22
N ALA A 442 -14.25 10.39 -1.03
CA ALA A 442 -14.65 9.33 -1.96
C ALA A 442 -13.57 8.25 -2.16
N GLY A 443 -12.30 8.57 -1.95
CA GLY A 443 -11.17 7.67 -2.21
C GLY A 443 -10.69 7.78 -3.66
N TRP A 444 -10.30 6.66 -4.27
CA TRP A 444 -9.85 6.62 -5.66
C TRP A 444 -11.03 6.68 -6.62
N GLU A 445 -10.99 7.63 -7.57
CA GLU A 445 -12.03 7.82 -8.58
C GLU A 445 -11.38 7.96 -9.97
N PRO A 446 -12.05 7.51 -11.05
CA PRO A 446 -11.53 7.68 -12.39
C PRO A 446 -11.59 9.15 -12.85
N ILE A 447 -10.62 9.56 -13.67
CA ILE A 447 -10.52 10.95 -14.17
C ILE A 447 -11.70 11.36 -15.07
N ASN A 448 -12.47 10.42 -15.63
CA ASN A 448 -13.65 10.68 -16.48
C ASN A 448 -14.94 11.05 -15.72
N LYS A 449 -15.03 10.85 -14.40
CA LYS A 449 -16.26 10.99 -13.61
C LYS A 449 -16.81 12.44 -13.63
N GLN A 450 -17.93 12.67 -14.31
CA GLN A 450 -18.49 14.03 -14.40
C GLN A 450 -19.19 14.47 -13.11
N GLY A 451 -19.08 15.76 -12.76
CA GLY A 451 -20.02 16.41 -11.83
C GLY A 451 -19.55 16.67 -10.39
N ASP A 452 -18.45 16.06 -9.92
CA ASP A 452 -17.99 16.23 -8.52
C ASP A 452 -16.58 16.80 -8.35
N ILE A 453 -16.35 17.31 -7.14
CA ILE A 453 -15.18 18.06 -6.67
C ILE A 453 -13.97 17.13 -6.50
N TYR A 454 -13.03 17.17 -7.44
CA TYR A 454 -11.74 16.52 -7.29
C TYR A 454 -10.90 17.24 -6.24
N THR A 455 -10.36 16.54 -5.26
CA THR A 455 -9.40 17.17 -4.36
C THR A 455 -8.03 17.24 -4.98
N SER A 456 -7.56 18.47 -5.10
CA SER A 456 -6.20 18.80 -5.49
C SER A 456 -5.62 19.66 -4.39
N ARG A 457 -5.03 19.01 -3.39
CA ARG A 457 -4.00 19.72 -2.64
C ARG A 457 -2.99 18.75 -2.08
N VAL A 458 -1.98 18.53 -2.89
CA VAL A 458 -0.64 18.43 -2.36
C VAL A 458 -0.13 19.84 -2.15
N ALA A 459 0.32 20.09 -0.93
CA ALA A 459 0.93 21.35 -0.59
C ALA A 459 2.11 21.61 -1.52
N THR A 460 1.95 22.68 -2.29
CA THR A 460 3.04 23.46 -2.81
C THR A 460 3.99 23.79 -1.65
N PRO A 461 5.31 23.51 -1.71
CA PRO A 461 6.27 23.79 -0.63
C PRO A 461 6.01 25.18 -0.04
N THR A 462 5.69 25.27 1.24
CA THR A 462 5.41 26.57 1.84
C THR A 462 6.71 27.31 2.07
N LEU A 463 6.71 28.64 1.95
CA LEU A 463 7.90 29.39 2.33
C LEU A 463 8.20 29.15 3.81
N SER A 464 9.43 28.75 4.10
CA SER A 464 9.93 28.72 5.47
C SER A 464 9.87 30.13 6.07
N LYS A 465 10.07 30.26 7.39
CA LYS A 465 10.20 31.58 8.02
C LYS A 465 11.34 32.40 7.41
N ILE A 466 12.43 31.74 7.01
CA ILE A 466 13.58 32.36 6.34
C ILE A 466 13.19 32.79 4.93
N GLY A 467 12.57 31.90 4.15
CA GLY A 467 12.11 32.20 2.80
C GLY A 467 11.14 33.39 2.77
N LEU A 468 10.14 33.39 3.65
CA LEU A 468 9.19 34.49 3.77
C LEU A 468 9.89 35.82 4.09
N ASP A 469 10.90 35.79 4.96
CA ASP A 469 11.67 36.98 5.34
C ASP A 469 12.51 37.52 4.17
N ILE A 470 13.17 36.64 3.43
CA ILE A 470 13.94 36.99 2.21
C ILE A 470 13.03 37.63 1.17
N PHE A 471 11.88 37.02 0.87
CA PHE A 471 10.92 37.58 -0.10
C PHE A 471 10.38 38.95 0.33
N LYS A 472 10.14 39.17 1.63
CA LYS A 472 9.78 40.51 2.13
C LYS A 472 10.90 41.52 1.90
N GLY A 473 12.16 41.12 2.12
CA GLY A 473 13.35 41.95 1.88
C GLY A 473 13.47 42.38 0.42
N LEU A 474 13.39 41.42 -0.50
CA LEU A 474 13.43 41.67 -1.95
C LEU A 474 12.26 42.55 -2.42
N LEU A 475 11.05 42.35 -1.88
CA LEU A 475 9.89 43.20 -2.19
C LEU A 475 10.01 44.63 -1.64
N MET A 476 10.81 44.83 -0.60
CA MET A 476 11.17 46.16 -0.11
C MET A 476 12.31 46.81 -0.90
N GLY A 477 13.08 46.03 -1.66
CA GLY A 477 14.12 46.49 -2.57
C GLY A 477 13.62 46.57 -4.02
N ASP A 478 14.32 45.84 -4.91
CA ASP A 478 14.09 45.90 -6.36
C ASP A 478 13.01 44.92 -6.86
N GLY A 479 12.49 44.06 -5.98
CA GLY A 479 11.48 43.05 -6.29
C GLY A 479 10.08 43.61 -6.52
N MET A 480 9.26 42.87 -7.26
CA MET A 480 7.85 43.17 -7.48
C MET A 480 6.98 41.91 -7.42
N ILE A 481 5.73 42.05 -6.96
CA ILE A 481 4.73 40.98 -7.03
C ILE A 481 3.47 41.46 -7.77
N SER A 482 3.05 40.69 -8.78
CA SER A 482 1.84 40.95 -9.57
C SER A 482 0.59 40.51 -8.81
N LYS A 483 -0.60 41.03 -9.18
CA LYS A 483 -1.90 40.63 -8.61
C LYS A 483 -2.19 39.12 -8.66
N SER A 484 -1.54 38.39 -9.56
CA SER A 484 -1.66 36.94 -9.70
C SER A 484 -0.67 36.16 -8.83
N GLY A 485 0.11 36.85 -7.99
CA GLY A 485 1.11 36.23 -7.11
C GLY A 485 2.42 35.88 -7.81
N VAL A 486 2.70 36.45 -8.98
CA VAL A 486 3.97 36.25 -9.68
C VAL A 486 4.97 37.25 -9.13
N PHE A 487 6.01 36.75 -8.48
CA PHE A 487 7.16 37.54 -8.07
C PHE A 487 8.13 37.67 -9.24
N GLY A 488 8.69 38.87 -9.39
CA GLY A 488 9.78 39.12 -10.32
C GLY A 488 10.82 40.02 -9.66
N HIS A 489 12.07 39.74 -9.97
CA HIS A 489 13.22 40.55 -9.61
C HIS A 489 14.07 40.75 -10.86
N SER A 490 14.74 41.88 -10.96
CA SER A 490 15.51 42.21 -12.14
C SER A 490 16.68 43.10 -11.80
N GLN A 491 17.87 42.70 -12.24
CA GLN A 491 19.11 43.42 -12.04
C GLN A 491 19.80 43.67 -13.39
N GLY A 492 20.54 44.77 -13.46
CA GLY A 492 21.23 45.20 -14.68
C GLY A 492 22.71 45.50 -14.45
N GLY A 493 23.51 45.43 -15.52
CA GLY A 493 24.91 45.81 -15.50
C GLY A 493 25.75 44.89 -14.60
N VAL A 494 26.43 45.48 -13.61
CA VAL A 494 27.35 44.75 -12.71
C VAL A 494 26.65 43.79 -11.72
N ASN A 495 25.31 43.78 -11.69
CA ASN A 495 24.51 42.93 -10.80
C ASN A 495 23.84 41.76 -11.52
N VAL A 496 24.16 41.48 -12.79
CA VAL A 496 23.58 40.34 -13.52
C VAL A 496 23.84 39.01 -12.78
N ASP A 497 25.06 38.81 -12.29
CA ASP A 497 25.43 37.60 -11.54
C ASP A 497 24.68 37.45 -10.20
N TYR A 498 24.19 38.56 -9.62
CA TYR A 498 23.34 38.51 -8.44
C TYR A 498 21.97 37.91 -8.76
N GLU A 499 21.41 38.20 -9.94
CA GLU A 499 20.14 37.60 -10.37
C GLU A 499 20.27 36.08 -10.56
N HIS A 500 21.39 35.63 -11.13
CA HIS A 500 21.67 34.20 -11.29
C HIS A 500 21.84 33.50 -9.93
N ALA A 501 22.59 34.11 -8.99
CA ALA A 501 22.70 33.60 -7.62
C ALA A 501 21.35 33.55 -6.88
N LEU A 502 20.46 34.51 -7.15
CA LEU A 502 19.08 34.47 -6.65
C LEU A 502 18.26 33.37 -7.31
N GLY A 503 18.45 33.14 -8.62
CA GLY A 503 17.84 32.04 -9.36
C GLY A 503 18.16 30.69 -8.75
N ASP A 504 19.44 30.44 -8.43
CA ASP A 504 19.89 29.21 -7.78
C ASP A 504 19.33 29.06 -6.35
N LEU A 505 19.33 30.15 -5.57
CA LEU A 505 18.82 30.13 -4.20
C LEU A 505 17.31 29.91 -4.16
N ILE A 506 16.55 30.66 -4.96
CA ILE A 506 15.08 30.69 -4.92
C ILE A 506 14.47 29.57 -5.77
N GLY A 507 15.21 29.05 -6.77
CA GLY A 507 14.75 28.04 -7.72
C GLY A 507 13.89 28.61 -8.83
N TYR A 508 14.21 29.81 -9.34
CA TYR A 508 13.48 30.42 -10.46
C TYR A 508 14.31 30.53 -11.73
N SER A 509 13.63 30.50 -12.88
CA SER A 509 14.30 30.70 -14.16
C SER A 509 14.74 32.15 -14.34
N VAL A 510 16.00 32.32 -14.73
CA VAL A 510 16.62 33.62 -15.04
C VAL A 510 16.77 33.76 -16.54
N TYR A 511 16.40 34.92 -17.07
CA TYR A 511 16.57 35.24 -18.48
C TYR A 511 17.40 36.51 -18.66
N ASP A 512 18.49 36.38 -19.42
CA ASP A 512 19.33 37.50 -19.80
C ASP A 512 18.83 38.13 -21.09
N HIS A 513 18.75 39.46 -21.11
CA HIS A 513 18.45 40.22 -22.32
C HIS A 513 19.35 41.44 -22.42
N LYS A 514 19.80 41.74 -23.65
CA LYS A 514 20.51 42.97 -23.95
C LYS A 514 19.51 44.05 -24.30
N ARG A 515 19.65 45.23 -23.69
CA ARG A 515 18.91 46.42 -24.11
C ARG A 515 19.57 47.04 -25.33
N GLU A 516 18.78 47.27 -26.37
CA GLU A 516 19.24 47.96 -27.59
C GLU A 516 19.33 49.48 -27.39
N GLU A 517 18.54 50.05 -26.48
CA GLU A 517 18.48 51.49 -26.24
C GLU A 517 18.93 51.87 -24.81
N ALA A 518 19.55 53.04 -24.69
CA ALA A 518 19.90 53.63 -23.40
C ALA A 518 18.65 54.10 -22.66
N ASN A 519 18.66 54.03 -21.32
CA ASN A 519 17.68 54.69 -20.47
C ASN A 519 18.39 55.59 -19.44
N GLY A 520 17.63 56.33 -18.64
CA GLY A 520 18.18 57.27 -17.64
C GLY A 520 19.08 56.67 -16.56
N TRP A 521 19.29 55.35 -16.55
CA TRP A 521 20.08 54.61 -15.55
C TRP A 521 21.13 53.66 -16.16
N SER A 522 21.09 53.38 -17.47
CA SER A 522 22.01 52.42 -18.11
C SER A 522 22.25 52.72 -19.59
N PRO A 523 23.50 52.60 -20.09
CA PRO A 523 23.82 52.75 -21.50
C PRO A 523 23.15 51.67 -22.39
N ALA A 524 23.02 51.98 -23.69
CA ALA A 524 22.67 51.00 -24.71
C ALA A 524 23.70 49.85 -24.71
N GLY A 525 23.23 48.61 -24.90
CA GLY A 525 24.05 47.40 -24.85
C GLY A 525 24.24 46.80 -23.45
N SER A 526 23.65 47.39 -22.41
CA SER A 526 23.66 46.81 -21.07
C SER A 526 22.86 45.50 -21.00
N VAL A 527 23.45 44.50 -20.33
CA VAL A 527 22.80 43.20 -20.05
C VAL A 527 21.96 43.33 -18.80
N TRP A 528 20.76 42.78 -18.86
CA TRP A 528 19.81 42.70 -17.76
C TRP A 528 19.37 41.25 -17.58
N ALA A 529 19.39 40.80 -16.34
CA ALA A 529 18.85 39.51 -15.95
C ALA A 529 17.49 39.72 -15.28
N LYS A 530 16.55 38.82 -15.57
CA LYS A 530 15.21 38.85 -14.97
C LYS A 530 14.83 37.47 -14.47
N GLY A 531 14.59 37.39 -13.16
CA GLY A 531 14.00 36.27 -12.47
C GLY A 531 12.48 36.37 -12.37
N VAL A 532 11.78 35.25 -12.57
CA VAL A 532 10.31 35.19 -12.39
C VAL A 532 9.88 33.86 -11.77
N ILE A 533 9.06 33.93 -10.72
CA ILE A 533 8.46 32.75 -10.07
C ILE A 533 7.03 33.03 -9.59
N SER A 534 6.15 32.04 -9.71
CA SER A 534 4.80 32.11 -9.14
C SER A 534 4.83 31.74 -7.66
N ILE A 535 4.73 32.73 -6.76
CA ILE A 535 4.81 32.53 -5.31
C ILE A 535 3.49 32.68 -4.58
N GLY A 536 2.45 33.18 -5.25
CA GLY A 536 1.12 33.35 -4.65
C GLY A 536 0.53 32.05 -4.11
N GLN A 537 0.95 30.90 -4.66
CA GLN A 537 0.57 29.57 -4.19
C GLN A 537 1.31 29.15 -2.90
N PHE A 538 2.55 29.62 -2.71
CA PHE A 538 3.45 29.23 -1.63
C PHE A 538 3.36 30.14 -0.39
N ALA A 539 2.93 31.39 -0.58
CA ALA A 539 2.74 32.36 0.49
C ALA A 539 1.59 33.34 0.17
N PRO A 540 0.33 32.94 0.41
CA PRO A 540 -0.83 33.80 0.19
C PRO A 540 -0.76 35.15 0.92
N SER A 541 -0.06 35.20 2.06
CA SER A 541 0.21 36.44 2.80
C SER A 541 0.96 37.50 1.98
N LEU A 542 1.81 37.09 1.03
CA LEU A 542 2.54 38.00 0.15
C LEU A 542 1.67 38.58 -0.96
N SER A 543 0.61 37.88 -1.38
CA SER A 543 -0.34 38.38 -2.37
C SER A 543 -1.01 39.69 -1.92
N GLY A 544 -1.22 39.89 -0.62
CA GLY A 544 -1.74 41.15 -0.09
C GLY A 544 -0.82 42.38 -0.27
N LEU A 545 0.38 42.21 -0.83
CA LEU A 545 1.44 43.23 -0.94
C LEU A 545 1.61 43.79 -2.36
N PHE A 546 0.62 43.62 -3.24
CA PHE A 546 0.68 44.09 -4.63
C PHE A 546 1.01 45.59 -4.77
N GLY A 547 1.89 45.88 -5.74
CA GLY A 547 2.31 47.23 -6.12
C GLY A 547 3.60 47.68 -5.43
N LYS A 548 4.42 48.50 -6.11
CA LYS A 548 5.78 48.87 -5.69
C LYS A 548 5.90 49.59 -4.33
N ARG A 549 4.80 49.98 -3.66
CA ARG A 549 4.83 50.94 -2.54
C ARG A 549 3.65 50.79 -1.59
N LYS A 550 3.82 50.03 -0.50
CA LYS A 550 3.01 50.18 0.73
C LYS A 550 3.88 50.07 1.99
N PRO A 551 4.24 51.19 2.64
CA PRO A 551 5.16 51.23 3.79
C PRO A 551 4.56 50.71 5.11
N GLY A 552 3.40 50.04 5.11
CA GLY A 552 2.65 49.70 6.33
C GLY A 552 2.80 48.26 6.84
N ARG A 553 3.41 47.35 6.08
CA ARG A 553 3.24 45.89 6.29
C ARG A 553 4.53 45.08 6.50
N PHE A 554 5.67 45.74 6.68
CA PHE A 554 6.98 45.09 6.83
C PHE A 554 7.72 45.49 8.12
N SER A 555 6.98 45.92 9.15
CA SER A 555 7.56 46.24 10.47
C SER A 555 8.18 45.03 11.17
N ASP A 556 7.99 43.84 10.63
CA ASP A 556 8.41 42.53 11.15
C ASP A 556 9.55 41.89 10.32
N LEU A 557 10.24 42.66 9.48
CA LEU A 557 11.37 42.16 8.70
C LEU A 557 12.50 41.66 9.63
N GLY A 558 12.91 40.41 9.43
CA GLY A 558 14.00 39.76 10.13
C GLY A 558 15.37 40.07 9.52
N ILE A 559 16.41 39.42 10.06
CA ILE A 559 17.79 39.67 9.65
C ILE A 559 18.08 39.22 8.21
N HIS A 560 17.42 38.15 7.74
CA HIS A 560 17.60 37.65 6.37
C HIS A 560 17.00 38.64 5.38
N GLY A 561 15.76 39.06 5.60
CA GLY A 561 15.11 40.07 4.77
C GLY A 561 15.88 41.40 4.73
N LEU A 562 16.44 41.83 5.86
CA LEU A 562 17.33 43.00 5.95
C LEU A 562 18.60 42.88 5.10
N ALA A 563 19.20 41.69 5.03
CA ALA A 563 20.37 41.44 4.20
C ALA A 563 20.03 41.64 2.71
N PHE A 564 18.92 41.08 2.22
CA PHE A 564 18.48 41.24 0.83
C PHE A 564 18.06 42.68 0.51
N LEU A 565 17.40 43.36 1.45
CA LEU A 565 17.12 44.80 1.30
C LEU A 565 18.41 45.63 1.17
N TYR A 566 19.46 45.29 1.92
CA TYR A 566 20.76 45.95 1.81
C TYR A 566 21.46 45.64 0.47
N MET A 567 21.31 44.41 -0.02
CA MET A 567 21.85 44.02 -1.31
C MET A 567 21.19 44.75 -2.47
N ASP A 568 19.90 45.05 -2.40
CA ASP A 568 19.20 45.84 -3.41
C ASP A 568 19.51 47.34 -3.23
N ASP A 569 19.03 47.93 -2.13
CA ASP A 569 18.98 49.39 -1.90
C ASP A 569 19.99 49.93 -0.88
N GLY A 570 20.87 49.07 -0.38
CA GLY A 570 21.93 49.43 0.56
C GLY A 570 23.19 49.96 -0.12
N SER A 571 23.95 50.76 0.63
CA SER A 571 25.29 51.19 0.25
C SER A 571 26.27 51.19 1.41
N TYR A 572 27.53 51.04 1.05
CA TYR A 572 28.67 51.24 1.92
C TYR A 572 29.26 52.63 1.66
N THR A 573 29.49 53.41 2.71
CA THR A 573 30.18 54.70 2.63
C THR A 573 31.37 54.75 3.57
N ASN A 574 32.48 55.29 3.08
CA ASN A 574 33.70 55.53 3.86
C ASN A 574 34.19 56.96 3.60
N LYS A 575 33.38 57.95 3.95
CA LYS A 575 33.70 59.38 3.80
C LYS A 575 33.52 60.10 5.13
N ASN A 576 34.47 60.99 5.47
CA ASN A 576 34.45 61.97 6.58
C ASN A 576 33.65 61.52 7.82
N ASN A 577 34.24 60.62 8.63
CA ASN A 577 33.79 60.09 9.95
C ASN A 577 33.48 58.59 10.04
N GLY A 578 34.09 57.75 9.20
CA GLY A 578 34.12 56.29 9.38
C GLY A 578 33.18 55.49 8.47
N GLU A 579 33.37 54.17 8.51
CA GLU A 579 32.62 53.21 7.72
C GLU A 579 31.17 53.16 8.18
N SER A 580 30.23 53.33 7.25
CA SER A 580 28.81 53.31 7.58
C SER A 580 27.94 52.71 6.47
N ALA A 581 26.96 51.92 6.89
CA ALA A 581 25.92 51.37 6.04
C ALA A 581 24.75 52.36 5.92
N ALA A 582 24.21 52.50 4.71
CA ALA A 582 23.07 53.36 4.44
C ALA A 582 22.03 52.63 3.59
N PHE A 583 20.74 52.85 3.88
CA PHE A 583 19.59 52.35 3.14
C PHE A 583 18.87 53.51 2.45
N TYR A 584 18.75 53.46 1.13
CA TYR A 584 18.11 54.53 0.36
C TYR A 584 16.58 54.38 0.36
N THR A 585 15.91 55.01 1.31
CA THR A 585 14.46 54.88 1.54
C THR A 585 13.60 55.77 0.63
N TYR A 586 13.95 55.88 -0.65
CA TYR A 586 13.32 56.83 -1.59
C TYR A 586 11.82 56.61 -1.83
N SER A 587 11.34 55.40 -1.56
CA SER A 587 9.95 54.99 -1.74
C SER A 587 9.22 54.77 -0.42
N TYR A 588 9.88 55.05 0.72
CA TYR A 588 9.41 54.67 2.06
C TYR A 588 9.53 55.81 3.06
N ASP A 589 8.81 55.68 4.16
CA ASP A 589 8.94 56.56 5.31
C ASP A 589 10.24 56.22 6.07
N PRO A 590 11.22 57.16 6.14
CA PRO A 590 12.50 56.90 6.79
C PRO A 590 12.36 56.59 8.29
N GLU A 591 11.33 57.09 8.97
CA GLU A 591 11.10 56.80 10.40
C GLU A 591 10.79 55.32 10.64
N LYS A 592 10.09 54.68 9.70
CA LYS A 592 9.76 53.24 9.80
C LYS A 592 10.99 52.36 9.64
N VAL A 593 11.90 52.77 8.76
CA VAL A 593 13.17 52.05 8.57
C VAL A 593 14.07 52.25 9.79
N GLN A 594 14.13 53.45 10.36
CA GLN A 594 14.81 53.66 11.65
C GLN A 594 14.18 52.80 12.76
N GLY A 595 12.85 52.74 12.84
CA GLY A 595 12.13 51.91 13.80
C GLY A 595 12.43 50.42 13.65
N LEU A 596 12.56 49.92 12.42
CA LEU A 596 12.99 48.56 12.13
C LEU A 596 14.42 48.31 12.61
N LEU A 597 15.38 49.16 12.21
CA LEU A 597 16.79 49.03 12.61
C LEU A 597 16.97 49.08 14.13
N LYS A 598 16.19 49.93 14.82
CA LYS A 598 16.20 50.03 16.29
C LYS A 598 15.81 48.72 16.98
N LYS A 599 14.96 47.87 16.37
CA LYS A 599 14.61 46.55 16.93
C LYS A 599 15.79 45.59 17.00
N PHE A 600 16.79 45.78 16.14
CA PHE A 600 18.04 45.02 16.15
C PHE A 600 19.11 45.65 17.06
N GLY A 601 18.76 46.72 17.80
CA GLY A 601 19.69 47.45 18.65
C GLY A 601 20.59 48.42 17.89
N TRP A 602 20.24 48.78 16.66
CA TRP A 602 21.08 49.63 15.82
C TRP A 602 20.64 51.09 15.81
N GLU A 603 21.60 51.97 16.08
CA GLU A 603 21.41 53.41 16.00
C GLU A 603 21.56 53.91 14.57
N SER A 604 20.61 54.74 14.14
CA SER A 604 20.57 55.27 12.79
C SER A 604 19.98 56.67 12.73
N TYR A 605 20.36 57.44 11.72
CA TYR A 605 19.91 58.79 11.47
C TYR A 605 19.33 58.94 10.07
N THR A 606 18.27 59.72 9.94
CA THR A 606 17.69 60.09 8.66
C THR A 606 18.45 61.26 8.05
N HIS A 607 18.87 61.12 6.80
CA HIS A 607 19.57 62.15 6.04
C HIS A 607 18.81 62.47 4.77
N LYS A 608 18.90 63.73 4.33
CA LYS A 608 18.33 64.19 3.06
C LYS A 608 19.44 64.30 2.00
N GLN A 609 19.27 63.62 0.88
CA GLN A 609 20.19 63.72 -0.24
C GLN A 609 20.04 65.08 -0.94
N LYS A 610 21.14 65.82 -1.07
CA LYS A 610 21.13 67.20 -1.60
C LYS A 610 20.63 67.30 -3.04
N LEU A 611 20.98 66.33 -3.88
CA LEU A 611 20.70 66.36 -5.32
C LEU A 611 19.24 66.00 -5.65
N THR A 612 18.67 65.00 -4.98
CA THR A 612 17.33 64.49 -5.30
C THR A 612 16.27 64.96 -4.33
N GLY A 613 16.66 65.54 -3.19
CA GLY A 613 15.77 65.93 -2.09
C GLY A 613 15.16 64.74 -1.33
N LYS A 614 15.54 63.50 -1.67
CA LYS A 614 15.00 62.27 -1.07
C LYS A 614 15.74 61.88 0.21
N TYR A 615 15.12 61.06 1.05
CA TYR A 615 15.68 60.63 2.32
C TYR A 615 16.37 59.26 2.22
N TYR A 616 17.38 59.06 3.06
CA TYR A 616 18.02 57.78 3.30
C TYR A 616 18.34 57.64 4.79
N VAL A 617 18.41 56.41 5.29
CA VAL A 617 18.71 56.11 6.68
C VAL A 617 20.13 55.59 6.77
N LYS A 618 20.94 56.18 7.64
CA LYS A 618 22.35 55.86 7.81
C LYS A 618 22.62 55.35 9.22
N LEU A 619 23.27 54.20 9.32
CA LEU A 619 23.71 53.61 10.59
C LEU A 619 24.93 54.34 11.14
N THR A 620 25.08 54.37 12.47
CA THR A 620 26.35 54.77 13.11
C THR A 620 27.48 53.83 12.69
N SER A 621 28.73 54.26 12.84
CA SER A 621 29.88 53.41 12.52
C SER A 621 29.95 52.15 13.40
N GLU A 622 29.47 52.23 14.64
CA GLU A 622 29.37 51.08 15.54
C GLU A 622 28.26 50.11 15.09
N SER A 623 27.03 50.60 14.90
CA SER A 623 25.92 49.76 14.46
C SER A 623 26.15 49.19 13.05
N SER A 624 26.90 49.88 12.19
CA SER A 624 27.28 49.36 10.87
C SER A 624 28.19 48.14 10.97
N ARG A 625 29.14 48.13 11.92
CA ARG A 625 30.03 46.98 12.13
C ARG A 625 29.26 45.75 12.60
N ASP A 626 28.37 45.91 13.58
CA ASP A 626 27.51 44.82 14.05
C ASP A 626 26.55 44.34 12.94
N PHE A 627 25.96 45.28 12.20
CA PHE A 627 25.11 44.98 11.03
C PHE A 627 25.83 44.11 10.00
N TRP A 628 27.01 44.53 9.51
CA TRP A 628 27.74 43.77 8.50
C TRP A 628 28.19 42.41 8.99
N HIS A 629 28.63 42.30 10.25
CA HIS A 629 28.98 41.02 10.84
C HIS A 629 27.80 40.03 10.82
N LYS A 630 26.59 40.51 11.12
CA LYS A 630 25.37 39.69 11.15
C LYS A 630 24.83 39.31 9.77
N ILE A 631 24.96 40.19 8.77
CA ILE A 631 24.43 39.91 7.42
C ILE A 631 25.42 39.21 6.50
N ALA A 632 26.73 39.29 6.77
CA ALA A 632 27.76 38.74 5.88
C ALA A 632 27.55 37.27 5.48
N PRO A 633 27.11 36.35 6.36
CA PRO A 633 26.80 34.97 5.98
C PRO A 633 25.71 34.81 4.91
N PHE A 634 24.81 35.80 4.78
CA PHE A 634 23.65 35.76 3.88
C PHE A 634 23.91 36.50 2.55
N VAL A 635 25.07 37.13 2.38
CA VAL A 635 25.41 37.85 1.14
C VAL A 635 26.10 36.88 0.16
N PRO A 636 25.57 36.65 -1.04
CA PRO A 636 26.18 35.76 -2.02
C PRO A 636 27.43 36.41 -2.65
N PRO A 637 28.33 35.61 -3.26
CA PRO A 637 29.61 36.10 -3.80
C PRO A 637 29.52 37.35 -4.69
N PRO A 638 28.57 37.47 -5.64
CA PRO A 638 28.46 38.66 -6.51
C PRO A 638 28.17 39.97 -5.77
N MET A 639 27.59 39.90 -4.57
CA MET A 639 27.17 41.06 -3.78
C MET A 639 28.15 41.43 -2.65
N ARG A 640 29.22 40.65 -2.43
CA ARG A 640 30.24 40.92 -1.41
C ARG A 640 30.92 42.28 -1.56
N ARG A 641 30.95 42.84 -2.77
CA ARG A 641 31.44 44.20 -3.02
C ARG A 641 30.71 45.28 -2.22
N LYS A 642 29.45 45.05 -1.80
CA LYS A 642 28.69 45.98 -0.95
C LYS A 642 29.13 45.95 0.52
N LEU A 643 29.95 44.98 0.94
CA LEU A 643 30.51 44.91 2.27
C LEU A 643 31.91 45.55 2.33
N PRO A 644 32.34 46.06 3.51
CA PRO A 644 33.74 46.33 3.79
C PRO A 644 34.60 45.07 3.59
N GLU A 645 35.85 45.27 3.18
CA GLU A 645 36.78 44.19 2.80
C GLU A 645 36.89 43.09 3.87
N ARG A 646 36.91 43.48 5.15
CA ARG A 646 36.98 42.58 6.32
C ARG A 646 35.82 41.57 6.46
N TYR A 647 34.70 41.77 5.76
CA TYR A 647 33.53 40.90 5.82
C TYR A 647 33.31 40.10 4.52
N ARG A 648 34.15 40.29 3.50
CA ARG A 648 33.94 39.69 2.17
C ARG A 648 34.18 38.19 2.15
N ASP A 649 35.03 37.67 3.04
CA ASP A 649 35.46 36.27 3.07
C ASP A 649 34.62 35.36 3.99
N TYR A 650 33.54 35.88 4.60
CA TYR A 650 32.63 35.05 5.41
C TYR A 650 32.00 33.93 4.55
N PRO A 651 31.85 32.70 5.06
CA PRO A 651 31.15 31.64 4.33
C PRO A 651 29.70 32.04 4.00
N TYR A 652 29.22 31.71 2.79
CA TYR A 652 27.81 31.88 2.42
C TYR A 652 27.00 30.67 2.93
N THR A 653 25.92 30.91 3.66
CA THR A 653 25.25 29.86 4.44
C THR A 653 23.84 29.50 3.98
N LEU A 654 23.26 30.22 3.02
CA LEU A 654 21.89 29.97 2.56
C LEU A 654 21.88 28.99 1.38
N THR A 655 20.99 28.01 1.47
CA THR A 655 20.72 27.00 0.44
C THR A 655 19.25 27.02 0.04
N HIS A 656 18.93 26.39 -1.09
CA HIS A 656 17.54 26.30 -1.58
C HIS A 656 16.59 25.71 -0.53
N SER A 657 16.99 24.65 0.16
CA SER A 657 16.18 24.00 1.19
C SER A 657 15.90 24.88 2.42
N ASP A 658 16.68 25.93 2.66
CA ASP A 658 16.41 26.85 3.77
C ASP A 658 15.19 27.74 3.49
N LEU A 659 14.85 27.95 2.21
CA LEU A 659 13.75 28.83 1.79
C LEU A 659 12.40 28.12 1.78
N TRP A 660 12.40 26.79 1.70
CA TRP A 660 11.21 25.97 1.45
C TRP A 660 11.01 24.96 2.58
N ASP A 661 9.82 24.97 3.18
CA ASP A 661 9.41 23.98 4.17
C ASP A 661 8.64 22.84 3.49
N ASN A 662 9.26 21.66 3.46
CA ASN A 662 8.74 20.43 2.85
C ASN A 662 8.14 19.48 3.92
N GLY A 663 8.08 19.91 5.20
CA GLY A 663 7.73 19.05 6.33
C GLY A 663 6.24 18.84 6.54
N GLY A 664 5.74 17.63 6.20
CA GLY A 664 4.55 17.04 6.83
C GLY A 664 3.22 17.75 6.52
N THR A 665 3.01 18.14 5.27
CA THR A 665 1.82 18.90 4.91
C THR A 665 0.54 18.06 4.87
N ALA A 666 -0.45 18.51 5.63
CA ALA A 666 -1.81 17.98 5.56
C ALA A 666 -2.42 18.27 4.18
N VAL A 667 -3.04 17.24 3.59
CA VAL A 667 -3.92 17.38 2.42
C VAL A 667 -5.11 18.27 2.82
N SER A 668 -5.49 19.24 1.99
CA SER A 668 -6.73 20.00 2.22
C SER A 668 -7.55 20.15 0.95
N ALA A 669 -8.82 19.77 0.98
CA ALA A 669 -9.75 19.94 -0.13
C ALA A 669 -9.76 21.35 -0.77
N ALA A 670 -9.75 21.38 -2.10
CA ALA A 670 -10.13 22.55 -2.90
C ALA A 670 -11.13 22.11 -3.98
N ALA A 671 -12.12 22.95 -4.26
CA ALA A 671 -13.16 22.66 -5.25
C ALA A 671 -12.62 22.71 -6.69
N VAL A 672 -12.74 21.60 -7.41
CA VAL A 672 -12.32 21.47 -8.81
C VAL A 672 -13.52 21.47 -9.74
N ARG A 673 -13.39 22.13 -10.89
CA ARG A 673 -14.32 22.00 -12.02
C ARG A 673 -13.73 21.03 -13.02
N THR A 674 -14.37 19.88 -13.22
CA THR A 674 -14.11 19.08 -14.40
C THR A 674 -14.58 19.81 -15.64
N ARG A 675 -13.74 19.75 -16.67
CA ARG A 675 -14.14 20.06 -18.04
C ARG A 675 -13.56 18.97 -18.91
N ALA A 676 -14.39 18.02 -19.29
CA ALA A 676 -14.07 17.10 -20.37
C ALA A 676 -13.69 17.95 -21.60
N SER A 677 -12.41 17.90 -21.95
CA SER A 677 -11.86 18.64 -23.08
C SER A 677 -11.44 17.59 -24.10
N TYR A 678 -12.33 17.28 -25.03
CA TYR A 678 -11.99 16.42 -26.16
C TYR A 678 -11.05 17.22 -27.09
N HIS A 679 -9.80 16.80 -27.21
CA HIS A 679 -8.89 17.37 -28.20
C HIS A 679 -8.90 16.47 -29.44
N GLU A 680 -9.81 16.74 -30.36
CA GLU A 680 -9.70 16.27 -31.74
C GLU A 680 -8.61 17.07 -32.48
N SER A 681 -7.37 16.90 -32.05
CA SER A 681 -6.26 17.61 -32.66
C SER A 681 -5.86 16.87 -33.94
N LYS A 682 -6.32 17.36 -35.10
CA LYS A 682 -5.90 16.96 -36.47
C LYS A 682 -4.41 17.19 -36.77
N ARG A 683 -3.55 17.26 -35.76
CA ARG A 683 -2.08 17.29 -35.88
C ARG A 683 -1.51 16.28 -34.90
N CYS A 684 -1.12 15.12 -35.43
CA CYS A 684 -0.26 14.14 -34.76
C CYS A 684 1.04 14.82 -34.33
N SER A 685 1.07 15.37 -33.12
CA SER A 685 2.33 15.74 -32.50
C SER A 685 2.91 14.46 -31.89
N ARG A 686 4.16 14.10 -32.23
CA ARG A 686 4.91 12.98 -31.64
C ARG A 686 4.93 12.97 -30.10
N ARG A 687 4.55 14.08 -29.46
CA ARG A 687 4.50 14.24 -28.00
C ARG A 687 3.35 13.49 -27.32
N PHE A 688 2.34 13.04 -28.07
CA PHE A 688 1.13 12.40 -27.51
C PHE A 688 1.01 10.90 -27.84
N ALA A 689 2.07 10.31 -28.38
CA ALA A 689 2.08 8.94 -28.89
C ALA A 689 2.59 7.91 -27.86
N THR A 690 2.81 8.32 -26.60
CA THR A 690 3.37 7.45 -25.56
C THR A 690 2.76 7.79 -24.21
N LYS A 691 2.33 6.73 -23.52
CA LYS A 691 1.89 6.63 -22.12
C LYS A 691 3.12 6.46 -21.23
N TYR A 692 3.18 7.16 -20.10
CA TYR A 692 4.29 7.08 -19.14
C TYR A 692 3.75 6.85 -17.72
N ASP A 693 4.46 6.06 -16.92
CA ASP A 693 4.18 5.86 -15.49
C ASP A 693 5.46 5.53 -14.69
N ILE A 694 5.40 5.63 -13.37
CA ILE A 694 6.50 5.34 -12.44
C ILE A 694 6.00 4.56 -11.21
N LYS A 695 6.76 3.57 -10.74
CA LYS A 695 6.52 2.90 -9.45
C LYS A 695 7.36 3.58 -8.37
N VAL A 696 6.77 3.81 -7.21
CA VAL A 696 7.45 4.39 -6.05
C VAL A 696 7.55 3.35 -4.93
N GLU A 697 8.61 3.43 -4.14
CA GLU A 697 8.88 2.47 -3.06
C GLU A 697 7.78 2.51 -1.99
N GLY A 698 7.22 1.34 -1.66
CA GLY A 698 6.34 1.14 -0.50
C GLY A 698 4.98 1.85 -0.53
N LEU A 699 4.65 2.59 -1.59
CA LEU A 699 3.36 3.28 -1.78
C LEU A 699 2.87 3.15 -3.23
N SER A 700 1.56 3.28 -3.41
CA SER A 700 0.91 3.09 -4.71
C SER A 700 0.47 4.40 -5.40
N SER A 701 1.14 5.51 -5.09
CA SER A 701 0.72 6.81 -5.63
C SER A 701 1.85 7.82 -5.67
N PHE A 702 1.70 8.81 -6.54
CA PHE A 702 2.56 9.98 -6.60
C PHE A 702 1.75 11.22 -7.00
N VAL A 703 2.39 12.37 -7.07
CA VAL A 703 1.74 13.64 -7.36
C VAL A 703 2.12 14.11 -8.74
N ALA A 704 1.13 14.29 -9.61
CA ALA A 704 1.29 14.80 -10.97
C ALA A 704 0.38 16.01 -11.22
N ASN A 705 0.94 17.12 -11.70
CA ASN A 705 0.25 18.38 -11.97
C ASN A 705 -0.61 18.88 -10.78
N GLY A 706 -0.20 18.58 -9.55
CA GLY A 706 -0.94 18.92 -8.33
C GLY A 706 -2.13 18.02 -8.00
N THR A 707 -2.29 16.92 -8.71
CA THR A 707 -3.28 15.85 -8.45
C THR A 707 -2.55 14.62 -7.93
N ILE A 708 -3.11 13.95 -6.92
CA ILE A 708 -2.60 12.65 -6.47
C ILE A 708 -3.13 11.60 -7.45
N VAL A 709 -2.20 10.90 -8.07
CA VAL A 709 -2.45 9.88 -9.09
C VAL A 709 -1.94 8.54 -8.58
N HIS A 710 -2.64 7.46 -8.93
CA HIS A 710 -2.17 6.13 -8.62
C HIS A 710 -0.94 5.80 -9.50
N ASN A 711 0.04 5.06 -8.97
CA ASN A 711 1.08 4.51 -9.82
C ASN A 711 0.49 3.38 -10.68
N CYS A 712 0.75 3.37 -11.98
CA CYS A 712 0.42 2.18 -12.77
C CYS A 712 1.70 1.40 -13.00
N ASP A 713 1.81 0.28 -12.29
CA ASP A 713 2.74 -0.81 -12.55
C ASP A 713 2.30 -1.70 -13.74
N GLY A 714 1.43 -1.17 -14.61
CA GLY A 714 0.76 -1.94 -15.67
C GLY A 714 -0.41 -2.79 -15.18
N THR A 715 -0.71 -2.83 -13.88
CA THR A 715 -1.83 -3.64 -13.36
C THR A 715 -3.16 -2.90 -13.33
N GLY A 716 -3.19 -1.59 -13.52
CA GLY A 716 -4.44 -0.81 -13.54
C GLY A 716 -5.25 -0.89 -12.24
N GLY A 717 -4.57 -0.95 -11.10
CA GLY A 717 -5.22 -1.14 -9.79
C GLY A 717 -5.63 -2.59 -9.54
N THR A 718 -5.11 -3.55 -10.32
CA THR A 718 -5.20 -4.97 -9.93
C THR A 718 -4.52 -5.07 -8.59
N GLU A 719 -5.19 -5.72 -7.65
CA GLU A 719 -4.55 -6.10 -6.42
C GLU A 719 -3.26 -6.89 -6.71
N ASP A 720 -2.20 -6.64 -5.95
CA ASP A 720 -0.90 -7.26 -6.19
C ASP A 720 -0.96 -8.77 -5.90
N TYR A 721 -0.81 -9.58 -6.95
CA TYR A 721 -0.70 -11.04 -6.90
C TYR A 721 0.71 -11.54 -7.24
N THR A 722 1.69 -10.64 -7.37
CA THR A 722 3.08 -11.00 -7.68
C THR A 722 3.66 -11.93 -6.62
N ASP A 723 4.30 -13.00 -7.04
CA ASP A 723 4.92 -14.01 -6.18
C ASP A 723 3.97 -14.74 -5.21
N TYR A 724 2.66 -14.71 -5.48
CA TYR A 724 1.65 -15.49 -4.74
C TYR A 724 1.02 -16.55 -5.62
N PHE A 725 0.85 -17.75 -5.08
CA PHE A 725 -0.01 -18.77 -5.67
C PHE A 725 -1.48 -18.34 -5.60
N ILE A 726 -2.25 -18.63 -6.65
CA ILE A 726 -3.66 -18.23 -6.74
C ILE A 726 -4.54 -19.24 -5.99
N GLU A 727 -5.23 -18.78 -4.95
CA GLU A 727 -6.28 -19.52 -4.25
C GLU A 727 -7.66 -18.95 -4.61
N ILE A 728 -8.68 -19.80 -4.75
CA ILE A 728 -10.04 -19.33 -5.04
C ILE A 728 -10.68 -18.78 -3.78
N ALA A 729 -11.12 -17.52 -3.82
CA ALA A 729 -11.69 -16.81 -2.68
C ALA A 729 -13.14 -17.23 -2.37
N GLY A 730 -13.41 -17.50 -1.10
CA GLY A 730 -14.78 -17.46 -0.56
C GLY A 730 -15.31 -16.03 -0.49
N THR A 731 -16.63 -15.88 -0.36
CA THR A 731 -17.27 -14.55 -0.28
C THR A 731 -16.78 -13.75 0.92
N GLY A 732 -16.19 -12.58 0.68
CA GLY A 732 -15.66 -11.70 1.72
C GLY A 732 -14.22 -12.02 2.16
N ASN A 733 -13.57 -12.99 1.50
CA ASN A 733 -12.19 -13.39 1.75
C ASN A 733 -11.28 -13.13 0.54
N GLU A 734 -11.62 -12.21 -0.35
CA GLU A 734 -10.80 -11.82 -1.49
C GLU A 734 -9.58 -11.00 -1.04
N GLY A 735 -8.44 -11.17 -1.71
CA GLY A 735 -7.22 -10.41 -1.44
C GLY A 735 -6.44 -10.81 -0.18
N VAL A 736 -6.85 -11.89 0.49
CA VAL A 736 -6.20 -12.37 1.71
C VAL A 736 -4.94 -13.13 1.35
N ALA A 737 -3.79 -12.63 1.80
CA ALA A 737 -2.49 -13.29 1.66
C ALA A 737 -2.20 -14.19 2.88
N ALA A 738 -1.59 -15.36 2.64
CA ALA A 738 -1.18 -16.29 3.68
C ALA A 738 0.01 -17.17 3.24
N GLY A 739 0.73 -17.73 4.21
CA GLY A 739 1.84 -18.66 3.98
C GLY A 739 3.13 -18.01 3.49
N ASP A 740 4.19 -18.80 3.47
CA ASP A 740 5.59 -18.39 3.26
C ASP A 740 6.41 -19.45 2.51
N ASN A 741 5.76 -20.45 1.91
CA ASN A 741 6.35 -21.63 1.28
C ASN A 741 7.15 -22.50 2.25
N THR A 742 6.61 -22.72 3.46
CA THR A 742 7.12 -23.72 4.40
C THR A 742 6.23 -24.95 4.47
N VAL A 743 6.85 -26.08 4.81
CA VAL A 743 6.18 -27.29 5.28
C VAL A 743 6.72 -27.60 6.66
N ASP A 744 5.84 -27.87 7.61
CA ASP A 744 6.20 -28.12 9.00
C ASP A 744 5.26 -29.14 9.66
N PHE A 745 5.68 -29.67 10.80
CA PHE A 745 4.84 -30.46 11.68
C PHE A 745 5.31 -30.33 13.12
N SER A 746 4.42 -30.57 14.08
CA SER A 746 4.77 -30.69 15.50
C SER A 746 3.79 -31.62 16.23
N GLY A 747 4.28 -32.28 17.29
CA GLY A 747 3.43 -33.01 18.23
C GLY A 747 4.20 -33.97 19.14
N THR A 748 3.46 -34.71 19.96
CA THR A 748 3.98 -35.64 20.97
C THR A 748 3.72 -37.09 20.53
N GLY A 749 4.69 -37.96 20.71
CA GLY A 749 4.57 -39.38 20.40
C GLY A 749 3.71 -40.13 21.41
N GLU A 750 3.40 -41.39 21.10
CA GLU A 750 2.70 -42.27 22.05
C GLU A 750 3.51 -42.48 23.33
N GLU A 751 2.80 -42.67 24.45
CA GLU A 751 3.42 -43.04 25.72
C GLU A 751 3.83 -44.52 25.66
N VAL A 752 5.12 -44.79 25.87
CA VAL A 752 5.68 -46.14 25.83
C VAL A 752 6.26 -46.49 27.19
N SER A 753 6.05 -47.74 27.60
CA SER A 753 6.62 -48.28 28.82
C SER A 753 7.73 -49.28 28.56
N HIS A 754 8.79 -49.23 29.37
CA HIS A 754 9.76 -50.32 29.45
C HIS A 754 9.93 -50.80 30.90
N THR A 755 10.35 -52.06 31.03
CA THR A 755 10.57 -52.76 32.31
C THR A 755 12.00 -53.29 32.34
N GLY A 756 12.77 -52.95 33.38
CA GLY A 756 14.08 -53.54 33.66
C GLY A 756 13.95 -54.75 34.59
N HIS A 757 14.41 -55.94 34.17
CA HIS A 757 14.59 -57.08 35.08
C HIS A 757 15.99 -57.08 35.67
N ASN A 758 16.08 -57.17 37.00
CA ASN A 758 17.34 -57.36 37.72
C ASN A 758 18.05 -58.63 37.19
N PRO A 759 19.27 -58.54 36.63
CA PRO A 759 20.03 -59.74 36.33
C PRO A 759 20.29 -60.47 37.65
N ALA A 760 19.88 -61.74 37.71
CA ALA A 760 20.01 -62.60 38.88
C ALA A 760 21.29 -62.30 39.66
N SER A 761 21.14 -61.89 40.92
CA SER A 761 22.27 -61.62 41.80
C SER A 761 23.21 -62.83 41.78
N PRO A 762 24.54 -62.66 41.64
CA PRO A 762 25.45 -63.78 41.69
C PRO A 762 25.26 -64.48 43.03
N SER A 763 24.85 -65.74 42.99
CA SER A 763 24.71 -66.57 44.18
C SER A 763 26.10 -66.74 44.78
N ILE A 764 26.45 -65.92 45.76
CA ILE A 764 27.59 -66.19 46.63
C ILE A 764 27.19 -67.41 47.45
N GLU A 765 27.88 -68.53 47.22
CA GLU A 765 27.72 -69.78 47.96
C GLU A 765 27.64 -69.51 49.47
N GLY A 766 26.51 -69.89 50.07
CA GLY A 766 26.34 -69.98 51.52
C GLY A 766 25.24 -69.13 52.15
N LYS A 767 24.56 -68.23 51.43
CA LYS A 767 23.40 -67.48 51.98
C LYS A 767 22.23 -67.47 50.99
N LYS A 768 21.07 -67.98 51.40
CA LYS A 768 19.82 -67.85 50.65
C LYS A 768 19.41 -66.38 50.60
N VAL A 769 19.73 -65.72 49.49
CA VAL A 769 19.08 -64.48 49.08
C VAL A 769 17.73 -64.88 48.48
N LEU A 770 16.64 -64.49 49.14
CA LEU A 770 15.30 -64.58 48.56
C LEU A 770 15.21 -63.61 47.39
N SER A 771 14.70 -64.08 46.26
CA SER A 771 14.42 -63.26 45.07
C SER A 771 13.54 -62.07 45.49
N LEU A 772 14.08 -60.86 45.38
CA LEU A 772 13.26 -59.65 45.27
C LEU A 772 13.06 -59.45 43.77
N ASP A 773 11.93 -59.94 43.27
CA ASP A 773 11.44 -59.56 41.96
C ASP A 773 10.74 -58.21 42.12
N HIS A 774 11.32 -57.17 41.52
CA HIS A 774 10.68 -55.87 41.34
C HIS A 774 10.54 -55.64 39.83
N GLU A 775 9.33 -55.28 39.42
CA GLU A 775 9.01 -54.84 38.07
C GLU A 775 8.84 -53.32 38.13
N ASP A 776 9.89 -52.57 37.80
CA ASP A 776 9.80 -51.11 37.66
C ASP A 776 9.42 -50.80 36.21
N THR A 777 8.12 -50.56 35.99
CA THR A 777 7.61 -50.09 34.69
C THR A 777 7.68 -48.56 34.65
N VAL A 778 8.36 -48.02 33.65
CA VAL A 778 8.53 -46.57 33.45
C VAL A 778 7.88 -46.14 32.14
N TYR A 779 7.02 -45.13 32.20
CA TYR A 779 6.30 -44.55 31.05
C TYR A 779 6.91 -43.21 30.65
N HIS A 780 7.08 -42.97 29.34
CA HIS A 780 7.49 -41.66 28.81
C HIS A 780 7.05 -41.47 27.34
N SER A 781 7.17 -40.24 26.85
CA SER A 781 6.93 -39.84 25.46
C SER A 781 7.83 -38.67 25.07
N HIS A 782 7.95 -38.40 23.76
CA HIS A 782 8.80 -37.32 23.24
C HIS A 782 8.05 -36.39 22.28
N ASN A 783 8.41 -35.10 22.33
CA ASN A 783 7.97 -34.10 21.37
C ASN A 783 8.87 -34.09 20.13
N VAL A 784 8.27 -33.93 18.95
CA VAL A 784 8.98 -33.69 17.69
C VAL A 784 8.45 -32.39 17.09
N THR A 785 9.33 -31.56 16.55
CA THR A 785 8.98 -30.38 15.75
C THR A 785 10.04 -30.18 14.68
N ASP A 786 9.62 -30.01 13.43
CA ASP A 786 10.54 -29.77 12.31
C ASP A 786 9.86 -28.90 11.23
N SER A 787 10.65 -28.13 10.49
CA SER A 787 10.16 -27.21 9.47
C SER A 787 11.19 -27.01 8.37
N GLY A 788 10.72 -26.87 7.13
CA GLY A 788 11.58 -26.70 5.95
C GLY A 788 10.91 -25.88 4.85
N SER A 789 11.71 -25.27 3.98
CA SER A 789 11.20 -24.57 2.81
C SER A 789 10.76 -25.55 1.73
N TRP A 790 9.58 -25.35 1.16
CA TRP A 790 9.07 -26.13 0.04
C TRP A 790 8.16 -25.29 -0.85
N THR A 791 8.47 -25.27 -2.14
CA THR A 791 7.66 -24.62 -3.17
C THR A 791 7.07 -25.70 -4.07
N PRO A 792 5.73 -25.76 -4.24
CA PRO A 792 5.11 -26.73 -5.15
C PRO A 792 5.51 -26.47 -6.60
N VAL A 793 5.34 -27.47 -7.47
CA VAL A 793 5.56 -27.31 -8.91
C VAL A 793 4.71 -26.17 -9.46
N TYR A 794 5.33 -25.19 -10.11
CA TYR A 794 4.66 -23.96 -10.50
C TYR A 794 4.85 -23.57 -11.97
N PHE A 795 3.91 -22.75 -12.45
CA PHE A 795 4.00 -22.02 -13.71
C PHE A 795 3.60 -20.57 -13.48
N ALA A 796 4.48 -19.63 -13.86
CA ALA A 796 4.31 -18.22 -13.59
C ALA A 796 3.60 -17.48 -14.74
N LEU A 797 2.51 -16.78 -14.41
CA LEU A 797 1.74 -15.96 -15.34
C LEU A 797 1.48 -14.58 -14.72
N ALA A 798 1.47 -13.54 -15.53
CA ALA A 798 1.04 -12.23 -15.06
C ALA A 798 -0.49 -12.21 -14.87
N CYS A 799 -0.98 -11.39 -13.92
CA CYS A 799 -2.40 -11.11 -13.75
C CYS A 799 -2.65 -9.68 -14.25
N ILE A 800 -3.59 -9.52 -15.18
CA ILE A 800 -3.94 -8.20 -15.73
C ILE A 800 -5.44 -7.97 -15.55
N MET A 801 -5.82 -6.77 -15.14
CA MET A 801 -7.22 -6.40 -14.92
C MET A 801 -7.71 -5.46 -16.01
N PHE A 802 -8.93 -5.70 -16.47
CA PHE A 802 -9.66 -4.74 -17.27
C PHE A 802 -10.18 -3.65 -16.35
N ASN A 803 -9.76 -2.42 -16.60
CA ASN A 803 -10.21 -1.25 -15.88
C ASN A 803 -10.21 -0.11 -16.91
N PRO A 804 -11.31 0.06 -17.68
CA PRO A 804 -11.41 0.95 -18.85
C PRO A 804 -11.53 2.40 -18.49
#